data_AF-A0A3E2YHH1-F1
#
_entry.id   AF-A0A3E2YHH1-F1
#
_cell.length_a   1.000
_cell.length_b   1.000
_cell.length_c   1.000
_cell.angle_alpha   90.00
_cell.angle_beta   90.00
_cell.angle_gamma   90.00
#
_symmetry.space_group_name_H-M   'P 1'
#
loop_
_entity.id
_entity.type
_entity.pdbx_description
1 polymer ?
#
loop_
_entity_poly.entity_id
_entity_poly.type
_entity_poly.pdbx_seq_one_letter_code
_entity_poly.pdbx_strand_id
1 'polypeptide(L)'
;MTGRFETLVYTDCRPGQGLKGGAGLQFQARSSDEAAAGEDLVRNNLLYEPPSPWMADRRPVAQYPPSFAHIRSGGLLATASGVYLGREANGTREGNQLTHAIVTTDPASYDDLRPAQLFRAPFWSTELAPTTRSAPVELTDGVGAALSPAHARDFVLAQPDGPVTLLALVCALGEAGQPGRRRVLFVGDDAASVVSWIVAGTLLVPRERALELGFKVFSTDPARSALPIVAVLPEFAGSAGRVDNELGYVVFDLCRHAHTPVAPTAAARRWVDLFLTEDPRDVVDALHVATESGITGGGGQPDEAAAALGLAAILHRRPDPRHAEAIVGWLRTGPAGMRRAYGVDVADLFAETPERWPQEVLVLLDEVGCDGLVPGRAAEVRLALMISEVEAARTRGVVTDRPLPALPNGEWNADHDDQARQILTEALTSGVPPLRFAALLRVATRFRVDVRWDDIQDAAEPFVGYWADHPRAVRPRGWPCAGMLHDRLIALLGERALLGEAAQAEIGDTWREPLLPHVGTLPPQLAEAVLGATVRRGENRATVVERHLREARHDPGWFSWTVGALWGQAPPTTAELELVRDLAPAGARPGAWVFRRLVAQVTGSAPPTPRLLDLCRALLAQGLMTATPQVRGELADDDTLTAVVAELRRVPDGERAATLLRRLRGCSPRLVEMRQADVASVLARLVAFQPLDAVLDRHPTLLVPLVTRLAETLHHEDAVPPAVLSYYLLAGAGPPPAAQAEQLEQALGRWLTQARDEQIDRAGRHFAHLDSAWRDGWQRHVEAYRHRRRRYRMTHPFGRR
;
A
#
# COMPACT_ATOMS: atom_id res chain seq x y z
N MET A 1 -32.89 35.76 16.45
CA MET A 1 -34.28 36.15 16.78
C MET A 1 -35.13 35.77 15.60
N THR A 2 -36.15 34.95 15.83
CA THR A 2 -37.48 35.12 15.21
C THR A 2 -38.38 34.02 15.78
N GLY A 3 -39.20 34.38 16.76
CA GLY A 3 -40.45 33.68 17.12
C GLY A 3 -41.65 34.51 16.68
N ARG A 4 -41.46 35.35 15.65
CA ARG A 4 -42.36 36.42 15.26
C ARG A 4 -43.16 36.02 14.03
N PHE A 5 -44.46 36.23 14.10
CA PHE A 5 -45.41 36.03 13.02
C PHE A 5 -46.16 37.32 12.73
N GLU A 6 -46.42 37.54 11.46
CA GLU A 6 -47.36 38.56 11.04
C GLU A 6 -48.80 38.01 11.16
N THR A 7 -49.79 38.88 11.42
CA THR A 7 -51.17 38.47 11.71
C THR A 7 -52.15 38.98 10.66
N LEU A 8 -53.19 38.20 10.43
CA LEU A 8 -54.32 38.50 9.56
C LEU A 8 -55.62 38.13 10.27
N VAL A 9 -56.59 39.05 10.30
CA VAL A 9 -57.93 38.78 10.84
C VAL A 9 -58.94 38.89 9.70
N TYR A 10 -59.65 37.81 9.41
CA TYR A 10 -60.71 37.76 8.40
C TYR A 10 -62.07 37.61 9.07
N THR A 11 -63.01 38.50 8.76
CA THR A 11 -64.37 38.46 9.30
C THR A 11 -65.33 39.34 8.51
N ASP A 12 -66.60 39.34 8.89
CA ASP A 12 -67.60 40.21 8.29
C ASP A 12 -67.46 41.64 8.84
N CYS A 13 -67.26 42.61 7.94
CA CYS A 13 -66.97 44.00 8.29
C CYS A 13 -68.13 44.93 7.92
N ARG A 14 -68.37 45.97 8.72
CA ARG A 14 -69.16 47.14 8.30
C ARG A 14 -68.32 48.08 7.42
N PRO A 15 -68.94 49.01 6.67
CA PRO A 15 -68.19 50.02 5.93
C PRO A 15 -67.18 50.75 6.82
N GLY A 16 -65.93 50.85 6.35
CA GLY A 16 -64.82 51.47 7.07
C GLY A 16 -64.13 50.60 8.15
N GLN A 17 -64.63 49.39 8.43
CA GLN A 17 -64.01 48.48 9.41
C GLN A 17 -62.98 47.52 8.79
N GLY A 18 -63.06 47.26 7.49
CA GLY A 18 -62.17 46.32 6.78
C GLY A 18 -61.08 47.00 5.96
N LEU A 19 -60.04 46.23 5.59
CA LEU A 19 -58.90 46.72 4.81
C LEU A 19 -59.29 47.26 3.42
N LYS A 20 -60.39 46.75 2.82
CA LYS A 20 -60.90 47.25 1.53
C LYS A 20 -61.93 48.37 1.69
N GLY A 21 -62.27 48.79 2.91
CA GLY A 21 -63.21 49.87 3.22
C GLY A 21 -64.70 49.59 2.99
N GLY A 22 -65.05 48.54 2.22
CA GLY A 22 -66.44 48.12 1.97
C GLY A 22 -67.06 47.31 3.11
N ALA A 23 -68.36 46.97 3.00
CA ALA A 23 -69.01 46.00 3.87
C ALA A 23 -68.81 44.56 3.37
N GLY A 24 -69.01 43.57 4.26
CA GLY A 24 -68.98 42.15 3.93
C GLY A 24 -67.70 41.43 4.40
N LEU A 25 -67.66 40.12 4.17
CA LEU A 25 -66.53 39.25 4.49
C LEU A 25 -65.24 39.68 3.77
N GLN A 26 -64.24 40.08 4.54
CA GLN A 26 -62.93 40.50 4.05
C GLN A 26 -61.89 40.42 5.18
N PHE A 27 -60.62 40.69 4.85
CA PHE A 27 -59.61 40.94 5.88
C PHE A 27 -59.92 42.26 6.59
N GLN A 28 -60.16 42.16 7.90
CA GLN A 28 -60.44 43.28 8.78
C GLN A 28 -59.16 43.99 9.20
N ALA A 29 -58.15 43.23 9.63
CA ALA A 29 -56.91 43.76 10.17
C ALA A 29 -55.68 42.95 9.74
N ARG A 30 -54.53 43.63 9.68
CA ARG A 30 -53.21 43.01 9.51
C ARG A 30 -52.14 43.72 10.34
N SER A 31 -51.05 43.02 10.66
CA SER A 31 -49.95 43.59 11.46
C SER A 31 -48.99 44.46 10.66
N SER A 32 -48.79 44.13 9.39
CA SER A 32 -47.86 44.82 8.49
C SER A 32 -48.29 44.67 7.04
N ASP A 33 -47.65 45.41 6.12
CA ASP A 33 -47.92 45.28 4.69
C ASP A 33 -47.34 43.98 4.12
N GLU A 34 -46.29 43.44 4.74
CA GLU A 34 -45.71 42.14 4.43
C GLU A 34 -46.71 41.00 4.67
N ALA A 35 -47.59 41.13 5.67
CA ALA A 35 -48.67 40.18 5.93
C ALA A 35 -49.62 39.98 4.72
N ALA A 36 -49.70 40.98 3.83
CA ALA A 36 -50.56 40.94 2.65
C ALA A 36 -50.23 39.76 1.72
N ALA A 37 -48.97 39.31 1.68
CA ALA A 37 -48.55 38.15 0.89
C ALA A 37 -49.26 36.85 1.32
N GLY A 38 -49.71 36.77 2.58
CA GLY A 38 -50.46 35.63 3.13
C GLY A 38 -51.97 35.67 2.88
N GLU A 39 -52.54 36.79 2.42
CA GLU A 39 -54.00 36.97 2.30
C GLU A 39 -54.64 35.93 1.37
N ASP A 40 -54.04 35.68 0.20
CA ASP A 40 -54.58 34.70 -0.76
C ASP A 40 -54.42 33.27 -0.25
N LEU A 41 -53.32 32.96 0.42
CA LEU A 41 -53.07 31.65 1.02
C LEU A 41 -54.12 31.33 2.10
N VAL A 42 -54.37 32.29 3.00
CA VAL A 42 -55.38 32.17 4.06
C VAL A 42 -56.78 32.08 3.47
N ARG A 43 -57.13 32.97 2.53
CA ARG A 43 -58.46 33.04 1.90
C ARG A 43 -58.84 31.73 1.20
N ASN A 44 -57.90 31.13 0.49
CA ASN A 44 -58.18 29.96 -0.35
C ASN A 44 -58.16 28.64 0.43
N ASN A 45 -57.54 28.58 1.62
CA ASN A 45 -57.29 27.31 2.31
C ASN A 45 -57.73 27.28 3.78
N LEU A 46 -57.54 28.39 4.51
CA LEU A 46 -57.54 28.38 5.98
C LEU A 46 -58.76 29.05 6.62
N LEU A 47 -59.65 29.67 5.84
CA LEU A 47 -60.86 30.28 6.39
C LEU A 47 -61.73 29.25 7.11
N TYR A 48 -62.36 29.71 8.19
CA TYR A 48 -63.46 29.00 8.84
C TYR A 48 -64.59 28.76 7.83
N GLU A 49 -65.16 27.55 7.86
CA GLU A 49 -66.24 27.13 6.99
C GLU A 49 -67.43 26.65 7.84
N PRO A 50 -68.35 27.55 8.24
CA PRO A 50 -69.51 27.16 9.03
C PRO A 50 -70.37 26.19 8.22
N PRO A 51 -70.82 25.06 8.80
CA PRO A 51 -71.69 24.14 8.10
C PRO A 51 -72.99 24.80 7.65
N SER A 52 -73.23 24.84 6.34
CA SER A 52 -74.46 25.42 5.78
C SER A 52 -75.75 24.81 6.34
N PRO A 53 -75.85 23.49 6.57
CA PRO A 53 -77.01 22.91 7.24
C PRO A 53 -77.24 23.48 8.65
N TRP A 54 -76.18 23.68 9.43
CA TRP A 54 -76.30 24.21 10.79
C TRP A 54 -76.74 25.68 10.81
N MET A 55 -76.26 26.47 9.84
CA MET A 55 -76.68 27.86 9.68
C MET A 55 -78.15 27.95 9.26
N ALA A 56 -78.60 27.06 8.38
CA ALA A 56 -80.01 26.96 8.00
C ALA A 56 -80.90 26.61 9.21
N ASP A 57 -80.42 25.70 10.06
CA ASP A 57 -81.07 25.29 11.32
C ASP A 57 -80.97 26.35 12.44
N ARG A 58 -80.19 27.42 12.25
CA ARG A 58 -79.92 28.47 13.24
C ARG A 58 -79.46 27.91 14.59
N ARG A 59 -78.56 26.93 14.54
CA ARG A 59 -77.99 26.34 15.77
C ARG A 59 -77.34 27.42 16.64
N PRO A 60 -77.38 27.30 17.98
CA PRO A 60 -76.66 28.19 18.87
C PRO A 60 -75.16 28.26 18.52
N VAL A 61 -74.56 29.45 18.58
CA VAL A 61 -73.14 29.67 18.26
C VAL A 61 -72.22 28.72 19.04
N ALA A 62 -72.53 28.43 20.29
CA ALA A 62 -71.76 27.52 21.14
C ALA A 62 -71.70 26.06 20.63
N GLN A 63 -72.57 25.66 19.70
CA GLN A 63 -72.55 24.33 19.09
C GLN A 63 -71.59 24.23 17.89
N TYR A 64 -71.11 25.35 17.37
CA TYR A 64 -70.15 25.37 16.27
C TYR A 64 -68.74 25.12 16.83
N PRO A 65 -68.06 24.04 16.41
CA PRO A 65 -66.71 23.82 16.87
C PRO A 65 -65.76 24.86 16.26
N PRO A 66 -64.68 25.22 16.97
CA PRO A 66 -63.62 25.99 16.37
C PRO A 66 -62.93 25.18 15.26
N SER A 67 -62.47 25.84 14.20
CA SER A 67 -61.57 25.23 13.22
C SER A 67 -60.12 25.53 13.57
N PHE A 68 -59.23 24.64 13.16
CA PHE A 68 -57.79 24.89 13.24
C PHE A 68 -57.10 24.37 11.99
N ALA A 69 -56.28 25.18 11.34
CA ALA A 69 -55.70 24.82 10.06
C ALA A 69 -54.27 25.32 9.91
N HIS A 70 -53.48 24.61 9.11
CA HIS A 70 -52.10 24.97 8.77
C HIS A 70 -51.81 24.61 7.31
N ILE A 71 -50.98 25.41 6.65
CA ILE A 71 -50.45 25.12 5.32
C ILE A 71 -49.08 25.76 5.13
N ARG A 72 -48.23 25.07 4.36
CA ARG A 72 -47.04 25.65 3.75
C ARG A 72 -47.20 25.66 2.23
N SER A 73 -47.07 26.82 1.60
CA SER A 73 -47.15 26.96 0.13
C SER A 73 -46.38 28.19 -0.35
N GLY A 74 -45.65 28.06 -1.46
CA GLY A 74 -44.90 29.19 -2.05
C GLY A 74 -43.88 29.83 -1.11
N GLY A 75 -43.29 29.06 -0.19
CA GLY A 75 -42.35 29.57 0.82
C GLY A 75 -43.00 30.25 2.05
N LEU A 76 -44.33 30.41 2.05
CA LEU A 76 -45.09 30.93 3.19
C LEU A 76 -45.63 29.79 4.04
N LEU A 77 -45.59 29.97 5.36
CA LEU A 77 -46.29 29.15 6.34
C LEU A 77 -47.41 29.98 6.95
N ALA A 78 -48.59 29.37 7.07
CA ALA A 78 -49.75 30.00 7.69
C ALA A 78 -50.46 29.03 8.62
N THR A 79 -50.77 29.46 9.84
CA THR A 79 -51.60 28.73 10.80
C THR A 79 -52.79 29.61 11.19
N ALA A 80 -54.00 29.06 11.23
CA ALA A 80 -55.20 29.82 11.51
C ALA A 80 -56.14 29.10 12.49
N SER A 81 -56.76 29.90 13.35
CA SER A 81 -57.85 29.51 14.24
C SER A 81 -59.12 30.23 13.84
N GLY A 82 -60.24 29.49 13.75
CA GLY A 82 -61.51 30.02 13.27
C GLY A 82 -62.67 29.72 14.20
N VAL A 83 -63.62 30.65 14.31
CA VAL A 83 -64.83 30.51 15.11
C VAL A 83 -66.05 31.09 14.38
N TYR A 84 -67.23 30.54 14.65
CA TYR A 84 -68.49 31.11 14.22
C TYR A 84 -68.91 32.24 15.16
N LEU A 85 -69.35 33.38 14.62
CA LEU A 85 -69.83 34.53 15.37
C LEU A 85 -71.35 34.71 15.30
N GLY A 86 -72.05 33.90 14.50
CA GLY A 86 -73.51 34.00 14.33
C GLY A 86 -73.88 34.86 13.12
N ARG A 87 -74.69 35.89 13.36
CA ARG A 87 -75.19 36.76 12.29
C ARG A 87 -74.14 37.75 11.79
N GLU A 88 -74.20 38.03 10.50
CA GLU A 88 -73.46 39.12 9.83
C GLU A 88 -73.59 40.44 10.63
N ALA A 89 -72.61 41.32 10.51
CA ALA A 89 -72.51 42.59 11.25
C ALA A 89 -73.73 43.52 11.04
N ASN A 90 -74.51 43.26 9.99
CA ASN A 90 -75.73 43.95 9.58
C ASN A 90 -77.00 43.27 10.13
N GLY A 91 -76.86 42.12 10.79
CA GLY A 91 -77.90 41.37 11.51
C GLY A 91 -78.90 40.59 10.65
N THR A 92 -78.78 40.63 9.32
CA THR A 92 -79.81 40.10 8.40
C THR A 92 -79.62 38.63 8.03
N ARG A 93 -78.38 38.13 7.91
CA ARG A 93 -78.06 36.76 7.49
C ARG A 93 -77.18 36.06 8.53
N GLU A 94 -77.35 34.75 8.65
CA GLU A 94 -76.38 33.86 9.33
C GLU A 94 -75.13 33.74 8.45
N GLY A 95 -73.95 33.59 9.06
CA GLY A 95 -72.70 33.43 8.31
C GLY A 95 -71.52 34.29 8.76
N ASN A 96 -71.64 35.02 9.88
CA ASN A 96 -70.49 35.73 10.43
C ASN A 96 -69.50 34.73 11.03
N GLN A 97 -68.28 34.82 10.56
CA GLN A 97 -67.17 33.97 10.96
C GLN A 97 -65.96 34.84 11.21
N LEU A 98 -65.09 34.36 12.09
CA LEU A 98 -63.80 34.97 12.33
C LEU A 98 -62.72 33.93 12.07
N THR A 99 -61.67 34.34 11.38
CA THR A 99 -60.43 33.56 11.23
C THR A 99 -59.27 34.47 11.59
N HIS A 100 -58.56 34.13 12.67
CA HIS A 100 -57.29 34.75 13.02
C HIS A 100 -56.18 33.83 12.49
N ALA A 101 -55.34 34.35 11.60
CA ALA A 101 -54.20 33.65 11.04
C ALA A 101 -52.89 34.34 11.43
N ILE A 102 -51.86 33.52 11.66
CA ILE A 102 -50.47 33.93 11.77
C ILE A 102 -49.73 33.44 10.52
N VAL A 103 -48.82 34.26 9.99
CA VAL A 103 -48.07 33.97 8.76
C VAL A 103 -46.58 34.30 8.93
N THR A 104 -45.73 33.49 8.31
CA THR A 104 -44.26 33.70 8.30
C THR A 104 -43.64 33.08 7.05
N THR A 105 -42.51 33.61 6.60
CA THR A 105 -41.63 32.97 5.61
C THR A 105 -40.48 32.19 6.25
N ASP A 106 -40.33 32.31 7.57
CA ASP A 106 -39.22 31.72 8.32
C ASP A 106 -39.71 30.53 9.17
N PRO A 107 -39.40 29.28 8.78
CA PRO A 107 -39.72 28.09 9.56
C PRO A 107 -39.21 28.12 11.01
N ALA A 108 -38.11 28.83 11.27
CA ALA A 108 -37.56 28.96 12.62
C ALA A 108 -38.49 29.73 13.57
N SER A 109 -39.48 30.48 13.03
CA SER A 109 -40.51 31.18 13.82
C SER A 109 -41.34 30.25 14.70
N TYR A 110 -41.47 28.96 14.35
CA TYR A 110 -42.18 27.99 15.18
C TYR A 110 -41.34 27.46 16.35
N ASP A 111 -40.04 27.75 16.39
CA ASP A 111 -39.09 27.12 17.32
C ASP A 111 -39.29 25.58 17.33
N ASP A 112 -39.18 24.89 18.47
CA ASP A 112 -39.37 23.44 18.52
C ASP A 112 -40.85 22.99 18.36
N LEU A 113 -41.81 23.93 18.31
CA LEU A 113 -43.22 23.61 18.24
C LEU A 113 -43.65 23.10 16.86
N ARG A 114 -44.59 22.17 16.86
CA ARG A 114 -45.38 21.78 15.69
C ARG A 114 -46.55 22.75 15.50
N PRO A 115 -47.02 23.03 14.27
CA PRO A 115 -48.12 23.97 14.05
C PRO A 115 -49.40 23.62 14.81
N ALA A 116 -49.68 22.31 14.99
CA ALA A 116 -50.82 21.81 15.75
C ALA A 116 -50.76 22.17 17.25
N GLN A 117 -49.56 22.33 17.84
CA GLN A 117 -49.38 22.69 19.25
C GLN A 117 -49.79 24.13 19.56
N LEU A 118 -49.96 24.97 18.54
CA LEU A 118 -50.47 26.33 18.72
C LEU A 118 -51.99 26.35 18.96
N PHE A 119 -52.70 25.23 18.88
CA PHE A 119 -54.15 25.21 19.12
C PHE A 119 -54.49 25.75 20.51
N ARG A 120 -55.48 26.66 20.56
CA ARG A 120 -55.89 27.38 21.79
C ARG A 120 -54.78 28.18 22.48
N ALA A 121 -53.69 28.50 21.78
CA ALA A 121 -52.73 29.48 22.27
C ALA A 121 -53.42 30.83 22.60
N PRO A 122 -52.96 31.54 23.64
CA PRO A 122 -53.66 32.70 24.20
C PRO A 122 -53.73 33.90 23.26
N PHE A 123 -52.93 33.93 22.19
CA PHE A 123 -52.94 35.01 21.20
C PHE A 123 -54.03 34.86 20.13
N TRP A 124 -54.73 33.73 20.05
CA TRP A 124 -55.85 33.59 19.11
C TRP A 124 -57.00 34.50 19.50
N SER A 125 -57.53 35.25 18.53
CA SER A 125 -58.66 36.14 18.77
C SER A 125 -59.94 35.37 18.48
N THR A 126 -60.93 35.54 19.33
CA THR A 126 -62.31 35.10 19.09
C THR A 126 -63.25 36.29 18.86
N GLU A 127 -62.70 37.51 18.82
CA GLU A 127 -63.44 38.76 18.70
C GLU A 127 -62.91 39.60 17.54
N LEU A 128 -63.77 40.49 17.04
CA LEU A 128 -63.44 41.43 15.98
C LEU A 128 -62.24 42.29 16.37
N ALA A 129 -61.36 42.57 15.41
CA ALA A 129 -60.26 43.49 15.62
C ALA A 129 -60.81 44.92 15.89
N PRO A 130 -60.22 45.66 16.85
CA PRO A 130 -60.69 47.01 17.20
C PRO A 130 -60.39 48.03 16.09
N THR A 131 -59.39 47.76 15.25
CA THR A 131 -58.97 48.62 14.14
C THR A 131 -58.50 47.76 12.96
N THR A 132 -58.14 48.38 11.83
CA THR A 132 -57.53 47.72 10.68
C THR A 132 -56.07 47.29 10.89
N ARG A 133 -55.49 47.58 12.06
CA ARG A 133 -54.15 47.15 12.46
C ARG A 133 -54.25 46.13 13.60
N SER A 134 -53.55 45.01 13.44
CA SER A 134 -53.34 44.01 14.50
C SER A 134 -51.88 44.04 14.97
N ALA A 135 -51.58 43.46 16.13
CA ALA A 135 -50.19 43.27 16.55
C ALA A 135 -49.62 42.01 15.87
N PRO A 136 -48.31 41.98 15.55
CA PRO A 136 -47.64 40.73 15.25
C PRO A 136 -47.67 39.82 16.49
N VAL A 137 -47.58 38.50 16.29
CA VAL A 137 -47.49 37.52 17.38
C VAL A 137 -46.04 37.16 17.60
N GLU A 138 -45.59 37.19 18.84
CA GLU A 138 -44.31 36.62 19.25
C GLU A 138 -44.60 35.42 20.16
N LEU A 139 -44.02 34.26 19.85
CA LEU A 139 -44.13 33.10 20.72
C LEU A 139 -43.37 33.37 22.01
N THR A 140 -44.10 33.44 23.12
CA THR A 140 -43.54 33.58 24.46
C THR A 140 -43.38 32.22 25.13
N ASP A 141 -42.61 32.18 26.21
CA ASP A 141 -42.48 30.99 27.05
C ASP A 141 -43.86 30.46 27.48
N GLY A 142 -44.03 29.13 27.42
CA GLY A 142 -45.27 28.44 27.79
C GLY A 142 -46.30 28.27 26.66
N VAL A 143 -46.12 28.90 25.49
CA VAL A 143 -46.95 28.58 24.32
C VAL A 143 -46.73 27.12 23.91
N GLY A 144 -47.81 26.39 23.67
CA GLY A 144 -47.77 24.96 23.34
C GLY A 144 -47.67 24.01 24.54
N ALA A 145 -47.53 24.51 25.78
CA ALA A 145 -47.39 23.66 26.97
C ALA A 145 -48.59 22.74 27.21
N ALA A 146 -49.80 23.19 26.87
CA ALA A 146 -51.04 22.38 26.96
C ALA A 146 -51.06 21.18 25.99
N LEU A 147 -50.21 21.18 24.98
CA LEU A 147 -50.03 20.11 23.99
C LEU A 147 -48.54 19.71 23.92
N SER A 148 -47.88 19.68 25.08
CA SER A 148 -46.49 19.23 25.20
C SER A 148 -46.34 17.74 24.83
N PRO A 149 -45.11 17.26 24.54
CA PRO A 149 -44.88 15.83 24.30
C PRO A 149 -45.42 14.92 25.41
N ALA A 150 -45.30 15.34 26.67
CA ALA A 150 -45.87 14.62 27.82
C ALA A 150 -47.40 14.52 27.76
N HIS A 151 -48.08 15.65 27.54
CA HIS A 151 -49.54 15.66 27.40
C HIS A 151 -50.02 14.83 26.20
N ALA A 152 -49.29 14.87 25.08
CA ALA A 152 -49.62 14.08 23.90
C ALA A 152 -49.49 12.57 24.17
N ARG A 153 -48.44 12.14 24.87
CA ARG A 153 -48.27 10.74 25.31
C ARG A 153 -49.40 10.31 26.24
N ASP A 154 -49.68 11.10 27.27
CA ASP A 154 -50.70 10.77 28.26
C ASP A 154 -52.10 10.72 27.62
N PHE A 155 -52.37 11.62 26.66
CA PHE A 155 -53.58 11.57 25.83
C PHE A 155 -53.68 10.26 25.06
N VAL A 156 -52.62 9.85 24.35
CA VAL A 156 -52.59 8.59 23.57
C VAL A 156 -52.83 7.38 24.46
N LEU A 157 -52.17 7.31 25.62
CA LEU A 157 -52.32 6.20 26.58
C LEU A 157 -53.73 6.12 27.17
N ALA A 158 -54.45 7.24 27.25
CA ALA A 158 -55.84 7.28 27.70
C ALA A 158 -56.85 6.85 26.61
N GLN A 159 -56.44 6.72 25.34
CA GLN A 159 -57.34 6.32 24.25
C GLN A 159 -57.43 4.78 24.11
N PRO A 160 -58.60 4.24 23.71
CA PRO A 160 -58.72 2.84 23.29
C PRO A 160 -57.77 2.54 22.13
N ASP A 161 -56.99 1.46 22.25
CA ASP A 161 -55.97 1.05 21.27
C ASP A 161 -55.02 2.19 20.85
N GLY A 162 -54.76 3.12 21.78
CA GLY A 162 -53.96 4.32 21.54
C GLY A 162 -52.60 4.05 20.89
N PRO A 163 -51.77 3.12 21.42
CA PRO A 163 -50.48 2.77 20.83
C PRO A 163 -50.59 2.26 19.37
N VAL A 164 -51.60 1.45 19.07
CA VAL A 164 -51.84 0.90 17.72
C VAL A 164 -52.26 2.00 16.76
N THR A 165 -53.16 2.87 17.22
CA THR A 165 -53.65 4.02 16.45
C THR A 165 -52.53 5.02 16.16
N LEU A 166 -51.68 5.33 17.16
CA LEU A 166 -50.53 6.21 16.98
C LEU A 166 -49.54 5.62 15.96
N LEU A 167 -49.24 4.33 16.05
CA LEU A 167 -48.37 3.66 15.09
C LEU A 167 -48.89 3.75 13.65
N ALA A 168 -50.17 3.49 13.44
CA ALA A 168 -50.80 3.63 12.14
C ALA A 168 -50.77 5.10 11.64
N LEU A 169 -51.00 6.05 12.55
CA LEU A 169 -50.97 7.48 12.24
C LEU A 169 -49.58 7.95 11.82
N VAL A 170 -48.52 7.63 12.58
CA VAL A 170 -47.15 8.01 12.24
C VAL A 170 -46.75 7.44 10.87
N CYS A 171 -47.11 6.18 10.59
CA CYS A 171 -46.88 5.59 9.26
C CYS A 171 -47.63 6.34 8.15
N ALA A 172 -48.89 6.71 8.39
CA ALA A 172 -49.70 7.46 7.42
C ALA A 172 -49.15 8.87 7.18
N LEU A 173 -48.73 9.58 8.23
CA LEU A 173 -48.15 10.93 8.13
C LEU A 173 -46.81 10.94 7.39
N GLY A 174 -46.02 9.87 7.51
CA GLY A 174 -44.79 9.70 6.73
C GLY A 174 -45.02 9.76 5.22
N GLU A 175 -46.15 9.25 4.74
CA GLU A 175 -46.51 9.23 3.30
C GLU A 175 -47.43 10.40 2.87
N ALA A 176 -48.15 11.03 3.81
CA ALA A 176 -49.23 11.97 3.51
C ALA A 176 -48.75 13.21 2.70
N GLY A 177 -49.40 13.53 1.59
CA GLY A 177 -49.02 14.70 0.77
C GLY A 177 -47.90 14.47 -0.24
N GLN A 178 -47.37 13.25 -0.34
CA GLN A 178 -46.53 12.85 -1.47
C GLN A 178 -47.41 12.51 -2.71
N PRO A 179 -46.93 12.75 -3.95
CA PRO A 179 -47.68 12.43 -5.16
C PRO A 179 -48.14 10.96 -5.19
N GLY A 180 -49.44 10.74 -5.43
CA GLY A 180 -50.02 9.39 -5.51
C GLY A 180 -50.21 8.68 -4.18
N ARG A 181 -49.88 9.30 -3.04
CA ARG A 181 -50.10 8.74 -1.69
C ARG A 181 -51.44 9.17 -1.11
N ARG A 182 -51.97 8.36 -0.20
CA ARG A 182 -53.28 8.56 0.44
C ARG A 182 -53.24 9.76 1.41
N ARG A 183 -54.34 10.49 1.50
CA ARG A 183 -54.54 11.58 2.48
C ARG A 183 -55.02 11.01 3.81
N VAL A 184 -54.76 11.72 4.90
CA VAL A 184 -55.24 11.35 6.24
C VAL A 184 -56.57 12.04 6.52
N LEU A 185 -57.59 11.27 6.92
CA LEU A 185 -58.90 11.78 7.28
C LEU A 185 -59.25 11.41 8.72
N PHE A 186 -59.43 12.41 9.58
CA PHE A 186 -59.99 12.22 10.91
C PHE A 186 -61.51 12.38 10.88
N VAL A 187 -62.23 11.45 11.49
CA VAL A 187 -63.67 11.58 11.77
C VAL A 187 -63.83 11.69 13.27
N GLY A 188 -64.28 12.84 13.75
CA GLY A 188 -64.41 13.12 15.18
C GLY A 188 -65.32 14.30 15.44
N ASP A 189 -65.90 14.37 16.63
CA ASP A 189 -66.81 15.43 17.07
C ASP A 189 -66.15 16.49 17.98
N ASP A 190 -64.94 16.22 18.48
CA ASP A 190 -64.16 17.15 19.29
C ASP A 190 -62.86 17.60 18.59
N ALA A 191 -62.74 18.91 18.38
CA ALA A 191 -61.53 19.53 17.82
C ALA A 191 -60.29 19.25 18.67
N ALA A 192 -60.42 19.24 20.00
CA ALA A 192 -59.27 19.05 20.88
C ALA A 192 -58.70 17.63 20.74
N SER A 193 -59.55 16.60 20.73
CA SER A 193 -59.16 15.21 20.46
C SER A 193 -58.46 15.05 19.10
N VAL A 194 -59.03 15.61 18.03
CA VAL A 194 -58.41 15.58 16.70
C VAL A 194 -57.03 16.25 16.70
N VAL A 195 -56.91 17.44 17.28
CA VAL A 195 -55.64 18.17 17.35
C VAL A 195 -54.62 17.39 18.19
N SER A 196 -55.00 16.81 19.32
CA SER A 196 -54.10 16.00 20.15
C SER A 196 -53.53 14.80 19.38
N TRP A 197 -54.33 14.16 18.53
CA TRP A 197 -53.83 13.12 17.62
C TRP A 197 -52.86 13.67 16.56
N ILE A 198 -53.17 14.82 15.95
CA ILE A 198 -52.25 15.48 15.00
C ILE A 198 -50.93 15.84 15.70
N VAL A 199 -50.96 16.37 16.91
CA VAL A 199 -49.76 16.67 17.71
C VAL A 199 -48.97 15.39 17.98
N ALA A 200 -49.59 14.34 18.54
CA ALA A 200 -48.91 13.09 18.85
C ALA A 200 -48.23 12.47 17.62
N GLY A 201 -48.91 12.47 16.47
CA GLY A 201 -48.34 11.97 15.22
C GLY A 201 -47.22 12.84 14.67
N THR A 202 -47.37 14.18 14.70
CA THR A 202 -46.38 15.12 14.13
C THR A 202 -45.16 15.35 15.01
N LEU A 203 -45.21 15.00 16.29
CA LEU A 203 -44.02 14.94 17.16
C LEU A 203 -43.06 13.82 16.73
N LEU A 204 -43.59 12.73 16.16
CA LEU A 204 -42.85 11.53 15.76
C LEU A 204 -42.49 11.48 14.26
N VAL A 205 -42.56 12.63 13.58
CA VAL A 205 -41.97 12.83 12.25
C VAL A 205 -40.95 13.97 12.31
N PRO A 206 -40.00 14.03 11.35
CA PRO A 206 -39.07 15.15 11.26
C PRO A 206 -39.74 16.52 11.36
N ARG A 207 -39.13 17.47 12.07
CA ARG A 207 -39.69 18.81 12.29
C ARG A 207 -40.05 19.52 10.98
N GLU A 208 -39.11 19.55 10.03
CA GLU A 208 -39.34 20.15 8.72
C GLU A 208 -40.54 19.52 8.01
N ARG A 209 -40.67 18.20 8.13
CA ARG A 209 -41.80 17.46 7.58
C ARG A 209 -43.12 17.84 8.26
N ALA A 210 -43.13 17.96 9.58
CA ALA A 210 -44.31 18.40 10.32
C ALA A 210 -44.75 19.83 9.94
N LEU A 211 -43.81 20.72 9.61
CA LEU A 211 -44.07 22.07 9.10
C LEU A 211 -44.59 22.08 7.65
N GLU A 212 -44.38 21.02 6.88
CA GLU A 212 -44.92 20.87 5.52
C GLU A 212 -46.30 20.23 5.49
N LEU A 213 -46.63 19.43 6.50
CA LEU A 213 -47.89 18.72 6.60
C LEU A 213 -49.04 19.70 6.91
N GLY A 214 -49.66 20.19 5.84
CA GLY A 214 -50.86 21.00 5.95
C GLY A 214 -52.05 20.21 6.53
N PHE A 215 -52.84 20.85 7.38
CA PHE A 215 -54.04 20.24 7.95
C PHE A 215 -55.21 21.22 8.02
N LYS A 216 -56.44 20.69 7.99
CA LYS A 216 -57.66 21.46 8.28
C LYS A 216 -58.59 20.66 9.18
N VAL A 217 -58.72 21.12 10.42
CA VAL A 217 -59.64 20.56 11.41
C VAL A 217 -61.02 21.15 11.19
N PHE A 218 -61.95 20.26 10.80
CA PHE A 218 -63.34 20.51 10.43
C PHE A 218 -63.51 21.21 9.07
N SER A 219 -63.54 20.37 8.03
CA SER A 219 -64.16 20.67 6.74
C SER A 219 -65.58 20.12 6.69
N THR A 220 -66.44 20.76 5.89
CA THR A 220 -67.79 20.25 5.57
C THR A 220 -67.79 19.22 4.44
N ASP A 221 -66.68 19.15 3.70
CA ASP A 221 -66.47 18.19 2.61
C ASP A 221 -64.97 17.83 2.55
N PRO A 222 -64.58 16.58 2.82
CA PRO A 222 -63.17 16.18 2.78
C PRO A 222 -62.57 16.27 1.38
N ALA A 223 -63.37 16.18 0.31
CA ALA A 223 -62.88 16.25 -1.07
C ALA A 223 -62.51 17.67 -1.52
N ARG A 224 -63.09 18.71 -0.91
CA ARG A 224 -62.82 20.12 -1.26
C ARG A 224 -61.46 20.61 -0.79
N SER A 225 -60.96 20.07 0.32
CA SER A 225 -59.65 20.45 0.85
C SER A 225 -58.56 19.65 0.15
N ALA A 226 -57.60 20.34 -0.47
CA ALA A 226 -56.42 19.73 -1.07
C ALA A 226 -55.34 19.37 -0.03
N LEU A 227 -55.57 19.66 1.25
CA LEU A 227 -54.57 19.44 2.30
C LEU A 227 -54.37 17.94 2.60
N PRO A 228 -53.15 17.54 2.99
CA PRO A 228 -52.83 16.13 3.23
C PRO A 228 -53.54 15.55 4.45
N ILE A 229 -53.93 16.38 5.42
CA ILE A 229 -54.66 15.98 6.62
C ILE A 229 -55.96 16.79 6.71
N VAL A 230 -57.08 16.11 6.82
CA VAL A 230 -58.39 16.76 6.98
C VAL A 230 -59.12 16.11 8.13
N ALA A 231 -59.86 16.89 8.93
CA ALA A 231 -60.82 16.36 9.87
C ALA A 231 -62.23 16.82 9.52
N VAL A 232 -63.21 15.97 9.77
CA VAL A 232 -64.62 16.24 9.51
C VAL A 232 -65.46 15.75 10.68
N LEU A 233 -66.59 16.40 10.90
CA LEU A 233 -67.58 15.91 11.85
C LEU A 233 -68.22 14.61 11.32
N PRO A 234 -68.69 13.69 12.19
CA PRO A 234 -69.21 12.39 11.75
C PRO A 234 -70.34 12.49 10.72
N GLU A 235 -71.21 13.49 10.86
CA GLU A 235 -72.33 13.75 9.93
C GLU A 235 -71.90 14.26 8.54
N PHE A 236 -70.68 14.80 8.42
CA PHE A 236 -70.10 15.28 7.15
C PHE A 236 -69.10 14.30 6.53
N ALA A 237 -68.82 13.18 7.19
CA ALA A 237 -67.80 12.23 6.75
C ALA A 237 -68.22 11.41 5.52
N GLY A 238 -69.52 11.16 5.33
CA GLY A 238 -70.06 10.42 4.20
C GLY A 238 -69.41 9.06 3.98
N SER A 239 -69.26 8.64 2.71
CA SER A 239 -68.53 7.42 2.35
C SER A 239 -67.01 7.52 2.52
N ALA A 240 -66.46 8.75 2.51
CA ALA A 240 -65.03 8.99 2.71
C ALA A 240 -64.56 8.64 4.12
N GLY A 241 -65.42 8.83 5.13
CA GLY A 241 -65.15 8.50 6.53
C GLY A 241 -65.19 7.02 6.88
N ARG A 242 -65.35 6.11 5.92
CA ARG A 242 -65.30 4.68 6.19
C ARG A 242 -63.86 4.16 6.16
N VAL A 243 -63.48 3.31 7.12
CA VAL A 243 -62.13 2.73 7.19
C VAL A 243 -61.78 1.87 5.98
N ASP A 244 -62.79 1.33 5.28
CA ASP A 244 -62.72 0.54 4.04
C ASP A 244 -62.99 1.36 2.77
N ASN A 245 -62.89 2.70 2.82
CA ASN A 245 -63.16 3.56 1.67
C ASN A 245 -62.23 3.29 0.47
N GLU A 246 -62.77 3.47 -0.73
CA GLU A 246 -62.03 3.42 -2.00
C GLU A 246 -61.58 4.82 -2.48
N LEU A 247 -61.79 5.86 -1.66
CA LEU A 247 -61.61 7.27 -2.03
C LEU A 247 -60.19 7.80 -1.74
N GLY A 248 -59.25 6.90 -1.44
CA GLY A 248 -57.84 7.24 -1.25
C GLY A 248 -57.52 7.92 0.09
N TYR A 249 -58.33 7.70 1.13
CA TYR A 249 -58.05 8.17 2.49
C TYR A 249 -57.57 7.04 3.41
N VAL A 250 -56.60 7.37 4.27
CA VAL A 250 -56.34 6.63 5.51
C VAL A 250 -57.20 7.28 6.59
N VAL A 251 -58.24 6.58 7.02
CA VAL A 251 -59.24 7.12 7.93
C VAL A 251 -58.91 6.76 9.37
N PHE A 252 -59.06 7.73 10.28
CA PHE A 252 -59.03 7.57 11.72
C PHE A 252 -60.39 8.00 12.27
N ASP A 253 -61.29 7.04 12.49
CA ASP A 253 -62.61 7.24 13.09
C ASP A 253 -62.47 7.23 14.61
N LEU A 254 -62.35 8.44 15.19
CA LEU A 254 -62.14 8.65 16.62
C LEU A 254 -63.39 8.33 17.44
N CYS A 255 -64.59 8.42 16.84
CA CYS A 255 -65.84 8.08 17.50
C CYS A 255 -66.05 6.57 17.64
N ARG A 256 -65.53 5.78 16.70
CA ARG A 256 -65.59 4.31 16.72
C ARG A 256 -64.31 3.63 17.16
N HIS A 257 -63.26 4.39 17.45
CA HIS A 257 -61.92 3.88 17.78
C HIS A 257 -61.39 2.89 16.72
N ALA A 258 -61.57 3.24 15.44
CA ALA A 258 -61.18 2.40 14.31
C ALA A 258 -60.38 3.20 13.30
N HIS A 259 -59.45 2.55 12.60
CA HIS A 259 -58.70 3.18 11.53
C HIS A 259 -58.52 2.25 10.33
N THR A 260 -58.27 2.82 9.16
CA THR A 260 -57.83 2.06 7.98
C THR A 260 -56.55 1.28 8.33
N PRO A 261 -56.43 -0.02 8.00
CA PRO A 261 -55.19 -0.75 8.23
C PRO A 261 -54.01 -0.12 7.49
N VAL A 262 -52.92 0.13 8.22
CA VAL A 262 -51.65 0.66 7.70
C VAL A 262 -50.54 -0.30 8.10
N ALA A 263 -49.68 -0.69 7.14
CA ALA A 263 -48.54 -1.54 7.42
C ALA A 263 -47.50 -0.78 8.27
N PRO A 264 -47.13 -1.29 9.46
CA PRO A 264 -46.19 -0.59 10.32
C PRO A 264 -44.77 -0.67 9.74
N THR A 265 -44.03 0.43 9.82
CA THR A 265 -42.59 0.45 9.51
C THR A 265 -41.76 0.21 10.77
N ALA A 266 -40.55 -0.32 10.62
CA ALA A 266 -39.65 -0.56 11.75
C ALA A 266 -39.26 0.75 12.47
N ALA A 267 -39.06 1.83 11.70
CA ALA A 267 -38.75 3.15 12.24
C ALA A 267 -39.92 3.73 13.04
N ALA A 268 -41.15 3.70 12.50
CA ALA A 268 -42.32 4.20 13.21
C ALA A 268 -42.57 3.41 14.49
N ARG A 269 -42.45 2.07 14.44
CA ARG A 269 -42.58 1.21 15.64
C ARG A 269 -41.58 1.62 16.71
N ARG A 270 -40.30 1.76 16.36
CA ARG A 270 -39.24 2.17 17.30
C ARG A 270 -39.59 3.48 18.01
N TRP A 271 -39.92 4.52 17.25
CA TRP A 271 -40.16 5.84 17.83
C TRP A 271 -41.46 5.92 18.63
N VAL A 272 -42.51 5.22 18.18
CA VAL A 272 -43.77 5.12 18.94
C VAL A 272 -43.57 4.35 20.24
N ASP A 273 -42.90 3.20 20.20
CA ASP A 273 -42.63 2.42 21.41
C ASP A 273 -41.83 3.27 22.41
N LEU A 274 -40.75 3.92 21.97
CA LEU A 274 -39.95 4.79 22.83
C LEU A 274 -40.74 5.98 23.37
N PHE A 275 -41.54 6.65 22.53
CA PHE A 275 -42.34 7.80 22.95
C PHE A 275 -43.34 7.45 24.05
N LEU A 276 -43.85 6.22 24.05
CA LEU A 276 -44.80 5.73 25.03
C LEU A 276 -44.13 5.23 26.32
N THR A 277 -42.86 4.81 26.27
CA THR A 277 -42.16 4.21 27.41
C THR A 277 -41.12 5.10 28.09
N GLU A 278 -40.53 6.04 27.35
CA GLU A 278 -39.48 6.95 27.83
C GLU A 278 -40.02 8.36 28.12
N ASP A 279 -39.12 9.29 28.45
CA ASP A 279 -39.46 10.71 28.42
C ASP A 279 -39.78 11.15 26.97
N PRO A 280 -41.01 11.60 26.68
CA PRO A 280 -41.42 11.89 25.31
C PRO A 280 -40.73 13.11 24.72
N ARG A 281 -40.16 14.02 25.54
CA ARG A 281 -39.36 15.14 25.05
C ARG A 281 -38.02 14.62 24.53
N ASP A 282 -37.32 13.82 25.34
CA ASP A 282 -36.03 13.23 24.96
C ASP A 282 -36.16 12.35 23.71
N VAL A 283 -37.28 11.67 23.52
CA VAL A 283 -37.55 10.87 22.31
C VAL A 283 -37.70 11.76 21.07
N VAL A 284 -38.39 12.89 21.18
CA VAL A 284 -38.54 13.85 20.08
C VAL A 284 -37.19 14.49 19.73
N ASP A 285 -36.39 14.82 20.74
CA ASP A 285 -35.04 15.36 20.56
C ASP A 285 -34.12 14.31 19.93
N ALA A 286 -34.20 13.04 20.34
CA ALA A 286 -33.44 11.94 19.74
C ALA A 286 -33.81 11.71 18.27
N LEU A 287 -35.11 11.80 17.93
CA LEU A 287 -35.58 11.71 16.55
C LEU A 287 -35.05 12.89 15.70
N HIS A 288 -35.01 14.08 16.28
CA HIS A 288 -34.43 15.25 15.63
C HIS A 288 -32.93 15.05 15.35
N VAL A 289 -32.17 14.60 16.35
CA VAL A 289 -30.74 14.28 16.16
C VAL A 289 -30.54 13.21 15.10
N ALA A 290 -31.34 12.15 15.11
CA ALA A 290 -31.27 11.09 14.11
C ALA A 290 -31.47 11.66 12.70
N THR A 291 -32.47 12.52 12.52
CA THR A 291 -32.82 13.10 11.22
C THR A 291 -31.75 14.08 10.71
N GLU A 292 -31.21 14.93 11.59
CA GLU A 292 -30.22 15.94 11.22
C GLU A 292 -28.78 15.43 11.22
N SER A 293 -28.56 14.17 11.62
CA SER A 293 -27.24 13.57 11.73
C SER A 293 -26.44 13.58 10.42
N GLY A 294 -27.12 13.56 9.26
CA GLY A 294 -26.47 13.45 7.95
C GLY A 294 -25.79 12.10 7.70
N ILE A 295 -26.08 11.07 8.51
CA ILE A 295 -25.55 9.72 8.29
C ILE A 295 -26.21 9.13 7.04
N THR A 296 -25.51 9.22 5.91
CA THR A 296 -25.87 8.56 4.64
C THR A 296 -25.00 7.33 4.46
N GLY A 297 -25.59 6.14 4.57
CA GLY A 297 -24.93 4.86 4.87
C GLY A 297 -23.59 4.54 4.19
N GLY A 298 -22.63 4.15 5.03
CA GLY A 298 -21.61 3.15 4.71
C GLY A 298 -22.07 1.77 5.20
N GLY A 299 -22.19 0.78 4.31
CA GLY A 299 -22.29 -0.65 4.63
C GLY A 299 -23.55 -1.21 5.32
N GLY A 300 -24.41 -0.39 5.97
CA GLY A 300 -25.58 -0.84 6.74
C GLY A 300 -26.89 -0.08 6.44
N GLN A 301 -27.96 -0.39 7.20
CA GLN A 301 -29.26 0.32 7.14
C GLN A 301 -29.10 1.74 7.74
N PRO A 302 -29.05 2.81 6.93
CA PRO A 302 -28.65 4.17 7.38
C PRO A 302 -29.57 4.72 8.47
N ASP A 303 -30.87 4.47 8.34
CA ASP A 303 -31.91 4.92 9.26
C ASP A 303 -31.75 4.29 10.66
N GLU A 304 -31.16 3.10 10.76
CA GLU A 304 -30.92 2.46 12.06
C GLU A 304 -29.70 3.05 12.75
N ALA A 305 -28.63 3.35 12.01
CA ALA A 305 -27.43 4.00 12.56
C ALA A 305 -27.73 5.44 13.00
N ALA A 306 -28.51 6.18 12.21
CA ALA A 306 -28.99 7.52 12.55
C ALA A 306 -29.84 7.50 13.83
N ALA A 307 -30.78 6.55 13.94
CA ALA A 307 -31.57 6.40 15.16
C ALA A 307 -30.68 6.02 16.36
N ALA A 308 -29.74 5.08 16.20
CA ALA A 308 -28.82 4.70 17.27
C ALA A 308 -27.96 5.88 17.74
N LEU A 309 -27.53 6.76 16.83
CA LEU A 309 -26.86 8.01 17.19
C LEU A 309 -27.77 8.92 18.02
N GLY A 310 -29.02 9.15 17.59
CA GLY A 310 -29.96 10.00 18.33
C GLY A 310 -30.22 9.49 19.76
N LEU A 311 -30.37 8.17 19.90
CA LEU A 311 -30.53 7.52 21.20
C LEU A 311 -29.26 7.59 22.06
N ALA A 312 -28.07 7.54 21.45
CA ALA A 312 -26.81 7.72 22.16
C ALA A 312 -26.61 9.16 22.63
N ALA A 313 -26.96 10.14 21.78
CA ALA A 313 -26.77 11.56 22.05
C ALA A 313 -27.70 12.10 23.14
N ILE A 314 -28.96 11.66 23.16
CA ILE A 314 -29.98 12.22 24.07
C ILE A 314 -30.28 11.29 25.25
N LEU A 315 -30.46 9.99 24.99
CA LEU A 315 -30.82 9.02 26.02
C LEU A 315 -29.62 8.26 26.59
N HIS A 316 -28.39 8.64 26.21
CA HIS A 316 -27.13 7.98 26.60
C HIS A 316 -27.15 6.45 26.40
N ARG A 317 -27.90 5.97 25.40
CA ARG A 317 -28.00 4.54 25.10
C ARG A 317 -26.82 4.09 24.28
N ARG A 318 -26.12 3.08 24.80
CA ARG A 318 -24.99 2.47 24.09
C ARG A 318 -25.44 1.86 22.76
N PRO A 319 -24.83 2.25 21.62
CA PRO A 319 -25.17 1.69 20.33
C PRO A 319 -24.86 0.20 20.22
N ASP A 320 -25.60 -0.49 19.35
CA ASP A 320 -25.23 -1.84 18.91
C ASP A 320 -23.91 -1.79 18.12
N PRO A 321 -22.96 -2.72 18.35
CA PRO A 321 -21.69 -2.79 17.61
C PRO A 321 -21.84 -2.72 16.08
N ARG A 322 -22.94 -3.20 15.51
CA ARG A 322 -23.20 -3.13 14.05
C ARG A 322 -23.36 -1.71 13.51
N HIS A 323 -23.62 -0.72 14.37
CA HIS A 323 -23.76 0.70 13.98
C HIS A 323 -22.57 1.56 14.44
N ALA A 324 -21.67 0.99 15.24
CA ALA A 324 -20.56 1.70 15.88
C ALA A 324 -19.66 2.43 14.87
N GLU A 325 -19.29 1.77 13.78
CA GLU A 325 -18.41 2.35 12.76
C GLU A 325 -19.00 3.63 12.13
N ALA A 326 -20.29 3.61 11.79
CA ALA A 326 -20.98 4.77 11.22
C ALA A 326 -21.07 5.94 12.21
N ILE A 327 -21.31 5.64 13.50
CA ILE A 327 -21.42 6.65 14.55
C ILE A 327 -20.05 7.27 14.88
N VAL A 328 -19.00 6.46 14.99
CA VAL A 328 -17.64 6.97 15.23
C VAL A 328 -17.13 7.74 14.00
N GLY A 329 -17.45 7.30 12.78
CA GLY A 329 -17.18 8.07 11.56
C GLY A 329 -17.90 9.42 11.54
N TRP A 330 -19.14 9.47 12.04
CA TRP A 330 -19.92 10.70 12.19
C TRP A 330 -19.26 11.71 13.15
N LEU A 331 -18.55 11.28 14.20
CA LEU A 331 -17.84 12.19 15.13
C LEU A 331 -16.79 13.08 14.43
N ARG A 332 -16.31 12.67 13.25
CA ARG A 332 -15.34 13.45 12.46
C ARG A 332 -15.98 14.17 11.29
N THR A 333 -16.91 13.51 10.61
CA THR A 333 -17.43 13.94 9.30
C THR A 333 -18.86 14.49 9.33
N GLY A 334 -19.57 14.33 10.44
CA GLY A 334 -20.95 14.79 10.61
C GLY A 334 -21.09 16.33 10.59
N PRO A 335 -22.33 16.83 10.48
CA PRO A 335 -22.62 18.26 10.48
C PRO A 335 -22.02 18.97 11.70
N ALA A 336 -21.25 20.05 11.45
CA ALA A 336 -20.46 20.72 12.49
C ALA A 336 -21.31 21.33 13.63
N GLY A 337 -22.58 21.68 13.38
CA GLY A 337 -23.52 22.09 14.43
C GLY A 337 -23.79 20.94 15.39
N MET A 338 -24.22 19.79 14.86
CA MET A 338 -24.57 18.60 15.63
C MET A 338 -23.37 18.02 16.39
N ARG A 339 -22.19 17.98 15.78
CA ARG A 339 -20.97 17.49 16.45
C ARG A 339 -20.54 18.38 17.62
N ARG A 340 -20.74 19.70 17.51
CA ARG A 340 -20.46 20.61 18.65
C ARG A 340 -21.46 20.44 19.78
N ALA A 341 -22.71 20.12 19.46
CA ALA A 341 -23.76 19.93 20.45
C ALA A 341 -23.67 18.58 21.17
N TYR A 342 -23.41 17.49 20.44
CA TYR A 342 -23.53 16.12 20.97
C TYR A 342 -22.27 15.25 20.82
N GLY A 343 -21.25 15.73 20.10
CA GLY A 343 -20.10 14.90 19.73
C GLY A 343 -19.29 14.43 20.94
N VAL A 344 -19.13 15.26 21.97
CA VAL A 344 -18.39 14.91 23.19
C VAL A 344 -19.12 13.81 23.95
N ASP A 345 -20.42 13.97 24.24
CA ASP A 345 -21.20 12.98 24.98
C ASP A 345 -21.26 11.63 24.26
N VAL A 346 -21.41 11.66 22.93
CA VAL A 346 -21.39 10.44 22.12
C VAL A 346 -20.00 9.80 22.15
N ALA A 347 -18.92 10.57 22.01
CA ALA A 347 -17.57 10.02 22.03
C ALA A 347 -17.20 9.44 23.39
N ASP A 348 -17.60 10.11 24.48
CA ASP A 348 -17.40 9.65 25.86
C ASP A 348 -18.10 8.32 26.10
N LEU A 349 -19.32 8.14 25.58
CA LEU A 349 -20.08 6.87 25.67
C LEU A 349 -19.33 5.70 25.01
N PHE A 350 -18.66 5.94 23.89
CA PHE A 350 -17.82 4.91 23.24
C PHE A 350 -16.55 4.63 24.03
N ALA A 351 -15.97 5.66 24.65
CA ALA A 351 -14.75 5.58 25.43
C ALA A 351 -14.93 5.01 26.86
N GLU A 352 -16.17 4.88 27.36
CA GLU A 352 -16.43 4.24 28.67
C GLU A 352 -16.09 2.75 28.73
N THR A 353 -16.30 2.03 27.63
CA THR A 353 -16.05 0.58 27.54
C THR A 353 -15.43 0.26 26.17
N PRO A 354 -14.21 0.73 25.90
CA PRO A 354 -13.60 0.63 24.59
C PRO A 354 -13.36 -0.83 24.18
N GLU A 355 -13.10 -1.73 25.13
CA GLU A 355 -12.87 -3.16 24.93
C GLU A 355 -14.03 -3.93 24.28
N ARG A 356 -15.25 -3.36 24.28
CA ARG A 356 -16.42 -3.96 23.63
C ARG A 356 -16.38 -3.81 22.10
N TRP A 357 -15.63 -2.84 21.58
CA TRP A 357 -15.69 -2.49 20.18
C TRP A 357 -14.76 -3.34 19.32
N PRO A 358 -15.16 -3.68 18.08
CA PRO A 358 -14.27 -4.31 17.11
C PRO A 358 -13.03 -3.45 16.84
N GLN A 359 -11.95 -4.10 16.39
CA GLN A 359 -10.67 -3.44 16.11
C GLN A 359 -10.83 -2.29 15.11
N GLU A 360 -11.69 -2.44 14.10
CA GLU A 360 -11.95 -1.43 13.07
C GLU A 360 -12.57 -0.16 13.68
N VAL A 361 -13.47 -0.32 14.64
CA VAL A 361 -14.10 0.79 15.37
C VAL A 361 -13.09 1.44 16.31
N LEU A 362 -12.26 0.65 17.00
CA LEU A 362 -11.20 1.17 17.88
C LEU A 362 -10.17 2.01 17.13
N VAL A 363 -9.83 1.64 15.89
CA VAL A 363 -8.96 2.47 15.03
C VAL A 363 -9.60 3.83 14.75
N LEU A 364 -10.89 3.86 14.41
CA LEU A 364 -11.60 5.12 14.15
C LEU A 364 -11.74 5.96 15.43
N LEU A 365 -12.04 5.32 16.56
CA LEU A 365 -12.20 5.99 17.85
C LEU A 365 -10.86 6.55 18.35
N ASP A 366 -9.75 5.86 18.09
CA ASP A 366 -8.42 6.38 18.35
C ASP A 366 -8.11 7.63 17.51
N GLU A 367 -8.50 7.65 16.23
CA GLU A 367 -8.38 8.84 15.39
C GLU A 367 -9.24 10.00 15.93
N VAL A 368 -10.45 9.73 16.45
CA VAL A 368 -11.29 10.72 17.14
C VAL A 368 -10.60 11.24 18.42
N GLY A 369 -9.96 10.36 19.20
CA GLY A 369 -9.16 10.74 20.37
C GLY A 369 -7.95 11.60 20.03
N CYS A 370 -7.26 11.30 18.91
CA CYS A 370 -6.16 12.11 18.39
C CYS A 370 -6.61 13.52 17.99
N ASP A 371 -7.84 13.66 17.47
CA ASP A 371 -8.45 14.94 17.14
C ASP A 371 -8.91 15.74 18.38
N GLY A 372 -8.75 15.19 19.59
CA GLY A 372 -9.07 15.84 20.87
C GLY A 372 -10.55 15.83 21.24
N LEU A 373 -11.34 14.97 20.60
CA LEU A 373 -12.79 14.88 20.80
C LEU A 373 -13.21 13.92 21.93
N VAL A 374 -12.25 13.25 22.57
CA VAL A 374 -12.47 12.34 23.72
C VAL A 374 -11.55 12.73 24.90
N PRO A 375 -11.72 13.94 25.47
CA PRO A 375 -10.79 14.45 26.46
C PRO A 375 -10.76 13.58 27.73
N GLY A 376 -9.57 13.21 28.18
CA GLY A 376 -9.32 12.44 29.39
C GLY A 376 -9.45 10.92 29.24
N ARG A 377 -9.85 10.40 28.07
CA ARG A 377 -10.01 8.95 27.81
C ARG A 377 -9.32 8.47 26.54
N ALA A 378 -8.60 9.34 25.83
CA ALA A 378 -7.96 8.95 24.56
C ALA A 378 -6.90 7.86 24.77
N ALA A 379 -6.22 7.87 25.92
CA ALA A 379 -5.26 6.82 26.29
C ALA A 379 -5.94 5.46 26.56
N GLU A 380 -7.12 5.43 27.19
CA GLU A 380 -7.89 4.20 27.44
C GLU A 380 -8.31 3.54 26.12
N VAL A 381 -8.77 4.35 25.15
CA VAL A 381 -9.07 3.89 23.78
C VAL A 381 -7.83 3.33 23.09
N ARG A 382 -6.69 4.04 23.18
CA ARG A 382 -5.41 3.59 22.60
C ARG A 382 -4.94 2.26 23.21
N LEU A 383 -5.10 2.08 24.52
CA LEU A 383 -4.78 0.83 25.21
C LEU A 383 -5.72 -0.31 24.80
N ALA A 384 -7.02 -0.07 24.66
CA ALA A 384 -7.95 -1.08 24.16
C ALA A 384 -7.63 -1.51 22.72
N LEU A 385 -7.28 -0.56 21.85
CA LEU A 385 -6.79 -0.85 20.49
C LEU A 385 -5.52 -1.70 20.54
N MET A 386 -4.59 -1.37 21.43
CA MET A 386 -3.37 -2.14 21.63
C MET A 386 -3.65 -3.57 22.07
N ILE A 387 -4.52 -3.77 23.06
CA ILE A 387 -4.94 -5.11 23.53
C ILE A 387 -5.52 -5.92 22.37
N SER A 388 -6.39 -5.30 21.56
CA SER A 388 -6.99 -5.94 20.39
C SER A 388 -5.94 -6.34 19.34
N GLU A 389 -5.00 -5.45 19.01
CA GLU A 389 -3.92 -5.75 18.04
C GLU A 389 -2.90 -6.76 18.57
N VAL A 390 -2.57 -6.72 19.87
CA VAL A 390 -1.72 -7.72 20.52
C VAL A 390 -2.38 -9.10 20.42
N GLU A 391 -3.68 -9.20 20.66
CA GLU A 391 -4.40 -10.47 20.54
C GLU A 391 -4.45 -10.97 19.09
N ALA A 392 -4.69 -10.08 18.12
CA ALA A 392 -4.66 -10.42 16.71
C ALA A 392 -3.26 -10.88 16.25
N ALA A 393 -2.19 -10.24 16.73
CA ALA A 393 -0.81 -10.64 16.46
C ALA A 393 -0.47 -11.99 17.10
N ARG A 394 -0.89 -12.20 18.35
CA ARG A 394 -0.66 -13.43 19.13
C ARG A 394 -1.37 -14.65 18.53
N THR A 395 -2.62 -14.47 18.09
CA THR A 395 -3.46 -15.58 17.60
C THR A 395 -3.32 -15.81 16.09
N ARG A 396 -3.33 -14.73 15.30
CA ARG A 396 -3.39 -14.77 13.83
C ARG A 396 -2.09 -14.31 13.15
N GLY A 397 -1.19 -13.63 13.87
CA GLY A 397 0.02 -13.02 13.27
C GLY A 397 -0.29 -11.79 12.41
N VAL A 398 -1.45 -11.16 12.60
CA VAL A 398 -1.91 -9.99 11.82
C VAL A 398 -1.60 -8.72 12.59
N VAL A 399 -1.06 -7.70 11.89
CA VAL A 399 -0.71 -6.39 12.46
C VAL A 399 -1.04 -5.31 11.45
N THR A 400 -1.54 -4.19 11.93
CA THR A 400 -1.76 -2.98 11.12
C THR A 400 -0.44 -2.21 10.98
N ASP A 401 0.03 -1.92 9.76
CA ASP A 401 1.32 -1.22 9.56
C ASP A 401 1.25 0.31 9.59
N ARG A 402 0.05 0.90 9.69
CA ARG A 402 -0.13 2.36 9.60
C ARG A 402 0.35 3.08 10.88
N PRO A 403 1.34 3.98 10.85
CA PRO A 403 1.79 4.64 12.07
C PRO A 403 0.62 5.38 12.77
N LEU A 404 0.59 5.28 14.10
CA LEU A 404 -0.42 5.97 14.91
C LEU A 404 -0.05 7.46 15.08
N PRO A 405 -1.01 8.38 14.94
CA PRO A 405 -0.81 9.77 15.31
C PRO A 405 -0.51 9.92 16.80
N ALA A 406 0.12 11.04 17.16
CA ALA A 406 0.33 11.39 18.56
C ALA A 406 -1.01 11.79 19.21
N LEU A 407 -1.22 11.34 20.45
CA LEU A 407 -2.35 11.78 21.25
C LEU A 407 -2.14 13.25 21.71
N PRO A 408 -3.23 13.97 22.06
CA PRO A 408 -3.14 15.30 22.66
C PRO A 408 -2.26 15.32 23.92
N ASN A 409 -1.63 16.46 24.19
CA ASN A 409 -0.73 16.63 25.33
C ASN A 409 -1.48 16.37 26.65
N GLY A 410 -0.92 15.49 27.49
CA GLY A 410 -1.46 15.17 28.82
C GLY A 410 -2.40 13.95 28.85
N GLU A 411 -2.82 13.42 27.69
CA GLU A 411 -3.62 12.19 27.63
C GLU A 411 -2.77 10.94 27.95
N TRP A 412 -1.55 10.87 27.40
CA TRP A 412 -0.63 9.75 27.61
C TRP A 412 0.39 10.08 28.71
N ASN A 413 0.59 9.16 29.66
CA ASN A 413 1.42 9.36 30.85
C ASN A 413 2.28 8.11 31.13
N ALA A 414 3.10 8.17 32.18
CA ALA A 414 4.02 7.09 32.54
C ALA A 414 3.29 5.79 32.95
N ASP A 415 2.12 5.89 33.58
CA ASP A 415 1.34 4.70 33.97
C ASP A 415 0.84 3.95 32.71
N HIS A 416 0.44 4.70 31.67
CA HIS A 416 0.07 4.13 30.37
C HIS A 416 1.27 3.49 29.65
N ASP A 417 2.47 4.08 29.74
CA ASP A 417 3.70 3.48 29.22
C ASP A 417 4.01 2.14 29.90
N ASP A 418 3.88 2.08 31.23
CA ASP A 418 4.13 0.86 32.00
C ASP A 418 3.07 -0.22 31.70
N GLN A 419 1.80 0.16 31.57
CA GLN A 419 0.73 -0.77 31.19
C GLN A 419 0.94 -1.31 29.76
N ALA A 420 1.29 -0.45 28.80
CA ALA A 420 1.60 -0.87 27.44
C ALA A 420 2.81 -1.82 27.40
N ARG A 421 3.87 -1.52 28.17
CA ARG A 421 5.03 -2.41 28.31
C ARG A 421 4.61 -3.77 28.88
N GLN A 422 3.82 -3.78 29.95
CA GLN A 422 3.35 -5.02 30.57
C GLN A 422 2.57 -5.90 29.58
N ILE A 423 1.59 -5.33 28.87
CA ILE A 423 0.77 -6.06 27.89
C ILE A 423 1.64 -6.74 26.81
N LEU A 424 2.62 -6.01 26.27
CA LEU A 424 3.52 -6.54 25.23
C LEU A 424 4.52 -7.56 25.77
N THR A 425 5.13 -7.30 26.93
CA THR A 425 6.08 -8.22 27.55
C THR A 425 5.41 -9.55 27.89
N GLU A 426 4.20 -9.52 28.46
CA GLU A 426 3.41 -10.74 28.73
C GLU A 426 3.10 -11.51 27.43
N ALA A 427 2.71 -10.81 26.36
CA ALA A 427 2.43 -11.44 25.07
C ALA A 427 3.68 -12.03 24.39
N LEU A 428 4.82 -11.33 24.47
CA LEU A 428 6.10 -11.78 23.90
C LEU A 428 6.65 -13.00 24.66
N THR A 429 6.45 -13.06 25.97
CA THR A 429 6.93 -14.15 26.84
C THR A 429 5.98 -15.34 26.92
N SER A 430 4.78 -15.27 26.32
CA SER A 430 3.76 -16.35 26.37
C SER A 430 4.07 -17.58 25.50
N GLY A 431 5.31 -17.76 25.03
CA GLY A 431 5.71 -18.91 24.22
C GLY A 431 5.12 -18.93 22.80
N VAL A 432 4.92 -17.77 22.18
CA VAL A 432 4.40 -17.68 20.82
C VAL A 432 5.37 -18.21 19.75
N PRO A 433 4.88 -18.76 18.63
CA PRO A 433 5.71 -19.09 17.47
C PRO A 433 6.51 -17.89 16.92
N PRO A 434 7.69 -18.10 16.29
CA PRO A 434 8.58 -17.04 15.82
C PRO A 434 7.93 -15.96 14.93
N LEU A 435 7.06 -16.33 13.99
CA LEU A 435 6.38 -15.35 13.13
C LEU A 435 5.38 -14.47 13.89
N ARG A 436 4.79 -14.99 14.97
CA ARG A 436 3.88 -14.23 15.85
C ARG A 436 4.68 -13.36 16.83
N PHE A 437 5.86 -13.82 17.27
CA PHE A 437 6.82 -12.99 17.99
C PHE A 437 7.22 -11.76 17.15
N ALA A 438 7.56 -11.96 15.87
CA ALA A 438 7.83 -10.86 14.93
C ALA A 438 6.62 -9.92 14.74
N ALA A 439 5.40 -10.45 14.72
CA ALA A 439 4.17 -9.65 14.67
C ALA A 439 4.02 -8.77 15.93
N LEU A 440 4.27 -9.32 17.13
CA LEU A 440 4.23 -8.56 18.38
C LEU A 440 5.29 -7.44 18.43
N LEU A 441 6.50 -7.68 17.91
CA LEU A 441 7.51 -6.61 17.78
C LEU A 441 7.06 -5.47 16.83
N ARG A 442 6.28 -5.79 15.78
CA ARG A 442 5.66 -4.78 14.92
C ARG A 442 4.57 -3.99 15.65
N VAL A 443 3.76 -4.65 16.50
CA VAL A 443 2.80 -3.96 17.37
C VAL A 443 3.56 -3.02 18.32
N ALA A 444 4.62 -3.49 18.99
CA ALA A 444 5.45 -2.65 19.85
C ALA A 444 6.02 -1.43 19.11
N THR A 445 6.48 -1.62 17.87
CA THR A 445 6.95 -0.53 17.01
C THR A 445 5.85 0.48 16.70
N ARG A 446 4.66 -0.01 16.32
CA ARG A 446 3.49 0.81 15.97
C ARG A 446 3.05 1.70 17.13
N PHE A 447 3.00 1.15 18.34
CA PHE A 447 2.61 1.86 19.56
C PHE A 447 3.78 2.58 20.24
N ARG A 448 5.00 2.48 19.69
CA ARG A 448 6.25 3.06 20.24
C ARG A 448 6.53 2.63 21.67
N VAL A 449 6.24 1.38 22.00
CA VAL A 449 6.47 0.83 23.33
C VAL A 449 7.93 0.43 23.48
N ASP A 450 8.57 0.92 24.54
CA ASP A 450 9.92 0.55 24.92
C ASP A 450 9.93 -0.83 25.59
N VAL A 451 10.12 -1.87 24.78
CA VAL A 451 10.33 -3.24 25.24
C VAL A 451 11.78 -3.40 25.67
N ARG A 452 12.02 -3.89 26.89
CA ARG A 452 13.37 -4.09 27.42
C ARG A 452 13.89 -5.47 27.04
N TRP A 453 15.15 -5.54 26.62
CA TRP A 453 15.79 -6.78 26.22
C TRP A 453 15.80 -7.83 27.34
N ASP A 454 16.11 -7.41 28.57
CA ASP A 454 16.22 -8.31 29.73
C ASP A 454 14.92 -9.08 30.01
N ASP A 455 13.77 -8.49 29.68
CA ASP A 455 12.45 -9.07 29.90
C ASP A 455 12.08 -10.13 28.83
N ILE A 456 12.71 -10.06 27.65
CA ILE A 456 12.31 -10.89 26.49
C ILE A 456 13.43 -11.80 25.96
N GLN A 457 14.64 -11.73 26.50
CA GLN A 457 15.80 -12.46 25.98
C GLN A 457 15.55 -13.97 25.83
N ASP A 458 14.98 -14.63 26.83
CA ASP A 458 14.74 -16.07 26.81
C ASP A 458 13.68 -16.45 25.75
N ALA A 459 12.65 -15.62 25.62
CA ALA A 459 11.60 -15.81 24.62
C ALA A 459 12.06 -15.46 23.18
N ALA A 460 13.11 -14.64 23.06
CA ALA A 460 13.72 -14.28 21.78
C ALA A 460 14.60 -15.39 21.21
N GLU A 461 15.14 -16.30 22.01
CA GLU A 461 16.04 -17.38 21.54
C GLU A 461 15.41 -18.26 20.43
N PRO A 462 14.18 -18.82 20.59
CA PRO A 462 13.53 -19.57 19.51
C PRO A 462 13.28 -18.73 18.26
N PHE A 463 12.98 -17.44 18.45
CA PHE A 463 12.77 -16.51 17.35
C PHE A 463 14.07 -16.24 16.57
N VAL A 464 15.19 -15.99 17.26
CA VAL A 464 16.51 -15.79 16.63
C VAL A 464 16.96 -17.07 15.92
N GLY A 465 16.72 -18.24 16.51
CA GLY A 465 16.97 -19.53 15.86
C GLY A 465 16.21 -19.68 14.55
N TYR A 466 14.90 -19.39 14.56
CA TYR A 466 14.09 -19.41 13.35
C TYR A 466 14.55 -18.37 12.32
N TRP A 467 14.91 -17.17 12.77
CA TRP A 467 15.42 -16.11 11.91
C TRP A 467 16.71 -16.54 11.22
N ALA A 468 17.64 -17.17 11.95
CA ALA A 468 18.88 -17.75 11.42
C ALA A 468 18.63 -18.71 10.26
N ASP A 469 17.55 -19.49 10.31
CA ASP A 469 17.17 -20.44 9.26
C ASP A 469 16.39 -19.78 8.09
N HIS A 470 15.74 -18.64 8.34
CA HIS A 470 14.81 -17.98 7.40
C HIS A 470 15.08 -16.46 7.27
N PRO A 471 16.24 -16.03 6.73
CA PRO A 471 16.64 -14.62 6.68
C PRO A 471 15.64 -13.70 5.97
N ARG A 472 14.88 -14.23 5.01
CA ARG A 472 13.93 -13.46 4.20
C ARG A 472 12.54 -13.32 4.83
N ALA A 473 12.21 -14.15 5.81
CA ALA A 473 10.89 -14.13 6.47
C ALA A 473 10.77 -12.99 7.50
N VAL A 474 11.88 -12.42 7.93
CA VAL A 474 11.97 -11.46 9.04
C VAL A 474 12.55 -10.14 8.54
N ARG A 475 11.93 -9.02 8.91
CA ARG A 475 12.38 -7.67 8.56
C ARG A 475 12.43 -6.80 9.82
N PRO A 476 13.58 -6.72 10.51
CA PRO A 476 13.66 -6.14 11.86
C PRO A 476 13.70 -4.60 11.91
N ARG A 477 13.48 -3.91 10.78
CA ARG A 477 13.66 -2.45 10.72
C ARG A 477 12.65 -1.75 11.63
N GLY A 478 13.18 -0.96 12.56
CA GLY A 478 12.39 -0.15 13.49
C GLY A 478 11.89 -0.89 14.72
N TRP A 479 12.20 -2.18 14.88
CA TRP A 479 11.76 -2.94 16.04
C TRP A 479 12.44 -2.49 17.34
N PRO A 480 11.74 -2.57 18.49
CA PRO A 480 12.41 -2.46 19.77
C PRO A 480 13.45 -3.58 19.91
N CYS A 481 14.56 -3.29 20.58
CA CYS A 481 15.69 -4.20 20.74
C CYS A 481 16.32 -4.73 19.43
N ALA A 482 16.09 -4.09 18.27
CA ALA A 482 16.60 -4.59 16.98
C ALA A 482 18.12 -4.81 16.98
N GLY A 483 18.88 -3.95 17.67
CA GLY A 483 20.33 -4.10 17.86
C GLY A 483 20.68 -5.39 18.61
N MET A 484 20.06 -5.62 19.78
CA MET A 484 20.31 -6.80 20.60
C MET A 484 19.89 -8.11 19.89
N LEU A 485 18.75 -8.09 19.19
CA LEU A 485 18.32 -9.21 18.36
C LEU A 485 19.31 -9.52 17.23
N HIS A 486 19.86 -8.47 16.60
CA HIS A 486 20.87 -8.62 15.56
C HIS A 486 22.18 -9.16 16.13
N ASP A 487 22.66 -8.63 17.25
CA ASP A 487 23.87 -9.09 17.92
C ASP A 487 23.75 -10.56 18.33
N ARG A 488 22.58 -10.97 18.84
CA ARG A 488 22.32 -12.37 19.19
C ARG A 488 22.27 -13.28 17.97
N LEU A 489 21.68 -12.81 16.86
CA LEU A 489 21.72 -13.52 15.57
C LEU A 489 23.16 -13.71 15.08
N ILE A 490 23.99 -12.66 15.13
CA ILE A 490 25.39 -12.73 14.73
C ILE A 490 26.16 -13.73 15.60
N ALA A 491 25.93 -13.72 16.92
CA ALA A 491 26.53 -14.69 17.83
C ALA A 491 26.13 -16.13 17.47
N LEU A 492 24.83 -16.39 17.26
CA LEU A 492 24.33 -17.72 16.87
C LEU A 492 24.89 -18.19 15.53
N LEU A 493 24.95 -17.32 14.52
CA LEU A 493 25.55 -17.65 13.22
C LEU A 493 27.05 -17.91 13.34
N GLY A 494 27.75 -17.17 14.21
CA GLY A 494 29.15 -17.40 14.54
C GLY A 494 29.39 -18.76 15.20
N GLU A 495 28.56 -19.12 16.18
CA GLU A 495 28.57 -20.44 16.84
C GLU A 495 28.35 -21.57 15.82
N ARG A 496 27.38 -21.41 14.91
CA ARG A 496 27.13 -22.40 13.84
C ARG A 496 28.26 -22.47 12.82
N ALA A 497 28.91 -21.35 12.50
CA ALA A 497 30.07 -21.33 11.59
C ALA A 497 31.28 -22.09 12.13
N LEU A 498 31.36 -22.33 13.46
CA LEU A 498 32.40 -23.15 14.09
C LEU A 498 32.18 -24.67 13.92
N LEU A 499 30.99 -25.12 13.47
CA LEU A 499 30.68 -26.54 13.32
C LEU A 499 31.36 -27.20 12.09
N GLY A 500 31.98 -26.41 11.21
CA GLY A 500 32.81 -26.89 10.10
C GLY A 500 32.44 -26.31 8.73
N GLU A 501 33.15 -26.76 7.69
CA GLU A 501 33.08 -26.20 6.33
C GLU A 501 31.67 -26.30 5.71
N ALA A 502 30.92 -27.37 5.98
CA ALA A 502 29.57 -27.54 5.47
C ALA A 502 28.60 -26.48 6.01
N ALA A 503 28.68 -26.18 7.32
CA ALA A 503 27.87 -25.15 7.96
C ALA A 503 28.24 -23.75 7.45
N GLN A 504 29.54 -23.47 7.27
CA GLN A 504 29.99 -22.21 6.68
C GLN A 504 29.47 -22.02 5.25
N ALA A 505 29.44 -23.07 4.44
CA ALA A 505 28.90 -23.01 3.08
C ALA A 505 27.39 -22.72 3.07
N GLU A 506 26.62 -23.32 3.98
CA GLU A 506 25.18 -23.11 4.12
C GLU A 506 24.87 -21.68 4.61
N ILE A 507 25.56 -21.22 5.66
CA ILE A 507 25.43 -19.86 6.18
C ILE A 507 25.78 -18.85 5.08
N GLY A 508 26.90 -19.06 4.39
CA GLY A 508 27.32 -18.18 3.31
C GLY A 508 26.30 -18.11 2.15
N ASP A 509 25.72 -19.24 1.74
CA ASP A 509 24.69 -19.24 0.69
C ASP A 509 23.41 -18.51 1.14
N THR A 510 23.07 -18.60 2.42
CA THR A 510 21.83 -18.06 3.00
C THR A 510 21.94 -16.59 3.41
N TRP A 511 23.09 -16.18 3.97
CA TRP A 511 23.32 -14.91 4.65
C TRP A 511 24.34 -13.98 3.98
N ARG A 512 24.93 -14.35 2.84
CA ARG A 512 25.90 -13.48 2.15
C ARG A 512 25.35 -12.08 1.84
N GLU A 513 24.12 -11.98 1.33
CA GLU A 513 23.59 -10.68 0.87
C GLU A 513 23.34 -9.71 2.04
N PRO A 514 22.68 -10.12 3.15
CA PRO A 514 22.50 -9.23 4.31
C PRO A 514 23.80 -8.90 5.06
N LEU A 515 24.77 -9.82 5.10
CA LEU A 515 25.95 -9.68 5.95
C LEU A 515 27.18 -9.09 5.24
N LEU A 516 27.28 -9.18 3.90
CA LEU A 516 28.43 -8.67 3.15
C LEU A 516 28.76 -7.18 3.41
N PRO A 517 27.78 -6.26 3.53
CA PRO A 517 28.08 -4.85 3.86
C PRO A 517 28.74 -4.66 5.23
N HIS A 518 28.56 -5.61 6.15
CA HIS A 518 29.01 -5.54 7.54
C HIS A 518 30.18 -6.50 7.82
N VAL A 519 30.80 -7.07 6.79
CA VAL A 519 31.79 -8.15 6.93
C VAL A 519 32.96 -7.79 7.85
N GLY A 520 33.36 -6.52 7.90
CA GLY A 520 34.45 -6.04 8.76
C GLY A 520 34.14 -6.03 10.26
N THR A 521 32.88 -6.17 10.66
CA THR A 521 32.45 -6.22 12.08
C THR A 521 32.01 -7.61 12.51
N LEU A 522 32.03 -8.60 11.61
CA LEU A 522 31.60 -9.97 11.92
C LEU A 522 32.72 -10.76 12.63
N PRO A 523 32.36 -11.76 13.44
CA PRO A 523 33.31 -12.76 13.93
C PRO A 523 34.06 -13.43 12.75
N PRO A 524 35.36 -13.77 12.91
CA PRO A 524 36.20 -14.24 11.80
C PRO A 524 35.61 -15.41 11.00
N GLN A 525 35.06 -16.42 11.67
CA GLN A 525 34.52 -17.62 11.02
C GLN A 525 33.26 -17.32 10.20
N LEU A 526 32.45 -16.36 10.67
CA LEU A 526 31.27 -15.90 9.94
C LEU A 526 31.66 -15.03 8.74
N ALA A 527 32.67 -14.16 8.92
CA ALA A 527 33.21 -13.37 7.82
C ALA A 527 33.82 -14.26 6.71
N GLU A 528 34.55 -15.33 7.09
CA GLU A 528 35.06 -16.36 6.17
C GLU A 528 33.93 -17.02 5.39
N ALA A 529 32.86 -17.45 6.07
CA ALA A 529 31.70 -18.05 5.43
C ALA A 529 31.05 -17.12 4.39
N VAL A 530 30.88 -15.83 4.72
CA VAL A 530 30.28 -14.82 3.84
C VAL A 530 31.18 -14.50 2.65
N LEU A 531 32.48 -14.25 2.87
CA LEU A 531 33.43 -13.94 1.80
C LEU A 531 33.62 -15.13 0.86
N GLY A 532 33.85 -16.33 1.41
CA GLY A 532 34.03 -17.55 0.64
C GLY A 532 32.82 -17.86 -0.25
N ALA A 533 31.60 -17.77 0.29
CA ALA A 533 30.39 -17.98 -0.49
C ALA A 533 30.19 -16.90 -1.56
N THR A 534 30.53 -15.64 -1.26
CA THR A 534 30.44 -14.53 -2.23
C THR A 534 31.36 -14.78 -3.43
N VAL A 535 32.60 -15.22 -3.17
CA VAL A 535 33.57 -15.54 -4.23
C VAL A 535 33.18 -16.80 -5.00
N ARG A 536 32.59 -17.80 -4.33
CA ARG A 536 32.08 -19.04 -4.97
C ARG A 536 30.90 -18.78 -5.92
N ARG A 537 29.98 -17.89 -5.57
CA ARG A 537 28.70 -17.66 -6.29
C ARG A 537 28.65 -16.40 -7.18
N GLY A 538 29.62 -15.49 -7.06
CA GLY A 538 29.46 -14.11 -7.50
C GLY A 538 29.62 -13.82 -8.99
N GLU A 539 28.62 -13.18 -9.59
CA GLU A 539 28.70 -12.46 -10.88
C GLU A 539 29.65 -11.24 -10.81
N ASN A 540 29.91 -10.71 -9.60
CA ASN A 540 30.83 -9.59 -9.32
C ASN A 540 32.11 -10.02 -8.58
N ARG A 541 32.52 -11.28 -8.74
CA ARG A 541 33.66 -11.87 -8.02
C ARG A 541 34.92 -11.01 -8.07
N ALA A 542 35.31 -10.53 -9.25
CA ALA A 542 36.53 -9.73 -9.43
C ALA A 542 36.53 -8.45 -8.58
N THR A 543 35.41 -7.71 -8.60
CA THR A 543 35.26 -6.46 -7.84
C THR A 543 35.31 -6.68 -6.33
N VAL A 544 34.67 -7.75 -5.84
CA VAL A 544 34.66 -8.08 -4.40
C VAL A 544 36.06 -8.46 -3.93
N VAL A 545 36.75 -9.33 -4.68
CA VAL A 545 38.13 -9.72 -4.38
C VAL A 545 39.04 -8.49 -4.35
N GLU A 546 39.01 -7.67 -5.40
CA GLU A 546 39.89 -6.51 -5.52
C GLU A 546 39.65 -5.49 -4.40
N ARG A 547 38.39 -5.21 -4.05
CA ARG A 547 38.03 -4.31 -2.95
C ARG A 547 38.63 -4.78 -1.62
N HIS A 548 38.39 -6.02 -1.23
CA HIS A 548 38.83 -6.52 0.08
C HIS A 548 40.35 -6.70 0.16
N LEU A 549 41.02 -7.08 -0.93
CA LEU A 549 42.49 -7.10 -0.96
C LEU A 549 43.08 -5.69 -0.83
N ARG A 550 42.47 -4.67 -1.47
CA ARG A 550 42.91 -3.27 -1.32
C ARG A 550 42.73 -2.74 0.09
N GLU A 551 41.62 -3.09 0.75
CA GLU A 551 41.38 -2.74 2.16
C GLU A 551 42.42 -3.38 3.08
N ALA A 552 42.80 -4.63 2.80
CA ALA A 552 43.75 -5.37 3.63
C ALA A 552 45.23 -5.08 3.35
N ARG A 553 45.56 -4.29 2.32
CA ARG A 553 46.93 -4.11 1.80
C ARG A 553 47.94 -3.52 2.80
N HIS A 554 47.49 -3.00 3.93
CA HIS A 554 48.34 -2.33 4.92
C HIS A 554 48.72 -3.23 6.10
N ASP A 555 48.09 -4.40 6.26
CA ASP A 555 48.34 -5.32 7.38
C ASP A 555 48.64 -6.72 6.83
N PRO A 556 49.87 -7.24 6.98
CA PRO A 556 50.26 -8.57 6.52
C PRO A 556 49.43 -9.73 7.08
N GLY A 557 49.04 -9.66 8.36
CA GLY A 557 48.26 -10.70 9.02
C GLY A 557 46.83 -10.70 8.49
N TRP A 558 46.21 -9.52 8.48
CA TRP A 558 44.85 -9.35 7.96
C TRP A 558 44.76 -9.67 6.46
N PHE A 559 45.77 -9.31 5.66
CA PHE A 559 45.83 -9.66 4.25
C PHE A 559 45.89 -11.18 4.05
N SER A 560 46.72 -11.87 4.83
CA SER A 560 46.85 -13.33 4.75
C SER A 560 45.55 -14.05 5.12
N TRP A 561 44.87 -13.55 6.17
CA TRP A 561 43.55 -14.04 6.56
C TRP A 561 42.49 -13.75 5.48
N THR A 562 42.46 -12.54 4.93
CA THR A 562 41.50 -12.12 3.87
C THR A 562 41.65 -12.99 2.63
N VAL A 563 42.89 -13.25 2.21
CA VAL A 563 43.19 -14.20 1.13
C VAL A 563 42.66 -15.59 1.45
N GLY A 564 42.84 -16.07 2.68
CA GLY A 564 42.26 -17.33 3.13
C GLY A 564 40.73 -17.35 3.08
N ALA A 565 40.09 -16.30 3.58
CA ALA A 565 38.63 -16.16 3.63
C ALA A 565 38.00 -16.11 2.23
N LEU A 566 38.57 -15.31 1.31
CA LEU A 566 38.05 -15.15 -0.06
C LEU A 566 38.02 -16.47 -0.82
N TRP A 567 39.06 -17.30 -0.71
CA TRP A 567 39.16 -18.53 -1.49
C TRP A 567 38.85 -19.80 -0.71
N GLY A 568 38.38 -19.70 0.53
CA GLY A 568 38.12 -20.86 1.40
C GLY A 568 37.13 -21.85 0.80
N GLN A 569 36.21 -21.38 -0.05
CA GLN A 569 35.18 -22.19 -0.70
C GLN A 569 35.32 -22.29 -2.23
N ALA A 570 36.32 -21.62 -2.84
CA ALA A 570 36.55 -21.66 -4.28
C ALA A 570 38.00 -21.29 -4.62
N PRO A 571 38.69 -22.00 -5.54
CA PRO A 571 40.08 -21.70 -5.88
C PRO A 571 40.21 -20.34 -6.60
N PRO A 572 41.34 -19.64 -6.44
CA PRO A 572 41.59 -18.39 -7.16
C PRO A 572 41.80 -18.61 -8.66
N THR A 573 41.54 -17.56 -9.44
CA THR A 573 41.94 -17.48 -10.85
C THR A 573 43.34 -16.92 -11.01
N THR A 574 43.95 -17.05 -12.19
CA THR A 574 45.28 -16.47 -12.48
C THR A 574 45.31 -14.95 -12.28
N ALA A 575 44.28 -14.24 -12.75
CA ALA A 575 44.18 -12.78 -12.59
C ALA A 575 44.04 -12.36 -11.12
N GLU A 576 43.33 -13.16 -10.32
CA GLU A 576 43.20 -12.92 -8.88
C GLU A 576 44.52 -13.13 -8.12
N LEU A 577 45.32 -14.11 -8.53
CA LEU A 577 46.66 -14.32 -7.96
C LEU A 577 47.64 -13.20 -8.38
N GLU A 578 47.47 -12.61 -9.55
CA GLU A 578 48.19 -11.40 -9.95
C GLU A 578 47.81 -10.20 -9.05
N LEU A 579 46.52 -10.05 -8.70
CA LEU A 579 46.09 -9.05 -7.71
C LEU A 579 46.71 -9.30 -6.33
N VAL A 580 46.81 -10.56 -5.90
CA VAL A 580 47.50 -10.92 -4.65
C VAL A 580 48.96 -10.49 -4.70
N ARG A 581 49.68 -10.78 -5.79
CA ARG A 581 51.07 -10.32 -6.01
C ARG A 581 51.19 -8.79 -5.96
N ASP A 582 50.24 -8.08 -6.57
CA ASP A 582 50.33 -6.63 -6.72
C ASP A 582 49.95 -5.86 -5.45
N LEU A 583 49.10 -6.43 -4.61
CA LEU A 583 48.55 -5.76 -3.42
C LEU A 583 49.11 -6.27 -2.09
N ALA A 584 49.81 -7.40 -2.07
CA ALA A 584 50.31 -7.96 -0.82
C ALA A 584 51.35 -7.06 -0.15
N PRO A 585 51.17 -6.69 1.13
CA PRO A 585 52.21 -6.02 1.90
C PRO A 585 53.39 -6.95 2.19
N ALA A 586 54.55 -6.34 2.44
CA ALA A 586 55.74 -7.07 2.86
C ALA A 586 55.46 -7.89 4.13
N GLY A 587 55.75 -9.19 4.09
CA GLY A 587 55.55 -10.11 5.20
C GLY A 587 54.22 -10.88 5.18
N ALA A 588 53.33 -10.64 4.21
CA ALA A 588 52.12 -11.44 4.05
C ALA A 588 52.47 -12.91 3.74
N ARG A 589 51.76 -13.86 4.36
CA ARG A 589 51.94 -15.30 4.18
C ARG A 589 50.60 -16.00 4.00
N PRO A 590 50.01 -15.92 2.80
CA PRO A 590 48.82 -16.69 2.46
C PRO A 590 48.99 -18.20 2.70
N GLY A 591 47.90 -18.89 3.04
CA GLY A 591 47.91 -20.35 3.21
C GLY A 591 48.28 -21.07 1.91
N ALA A 592 49.14 -22.10 2.00
CA ALA A 592 49.62 -22.85 0.83
C ALA A 592 48.49 -23.48 -0.02
N TRP A 593 47.34 -23.74 0.59
CA TRP A 593 46.19 -24.33 -0.09
C TRP A 593 45.61 -23.39 -1.18
N VAL A 594 45.74 -22.07 -1.04
CA VAL A 594 45.29 -21.05 -2.01
C VAL A 594 45.96 -21.27 -3.37
N PHE A 595 47.24 -21.68 -3.36
CA PHE A 595 48.04 -21.86 -4.57
C PHE A 595 47.94 -23.27 -5.17
N ARG A 596 47.18 -24.20 -4.58
CA ARG A 596 47.13 -25.61 -5.04
C ARG A 596 46.77 -25.74 -6.51
N ARG A 597 45.82 -24.93 -7.00
CA ARG A 597 45.41 -24.95 -8.41
C ARG A 597 46.53 -24.47 -9.34
N LEU A 598 47.23 -23.39 -8.97
CA LEU A 598 48.37 -22.88 -9.72
C LEU A 598 49.49 -23.93 -9.78
N VAL A 599 49.83 -24.53 -8.63
CA VAL A 599 50.83 -25.61 -8.55
C VAL A 599 50.43 -26.77 -9.47
N ALA A 600 49.19 -27.23 -9.40
CA ALA A 600 48.69 -28.32 -10.25
C ALA A 600 48.71 -27.98 -11.75
N GLN A 601 48.48 -26.72 -12.13
CA GLN A 601 48.56 -26.28 -13.52
C GLN A 601 49.99 -26.21 -14.04
N VAL A 602 50.95 -25.86 -13.19
CA VAL A 602 52.37 -25.81 -13.56
C VAL A 602 52.97 -27.23 -13.63
N THR A 603 52.68 -28.07 -12.64
CA THR A 603 53.27 -29.41 -12.51
C THR A 603 52.41 -30.53 -13.11
N GLY A 604 51.30 -30.19 -13.78
CA GLY A 604 50.35 -31.14 -14.36
C GLY A 604 50.91 -31.88 -15.58
N SER A 605 50.06 -32.59 -16.33
CA SER A 605 50.48 -33.26 -17.57
C SER A 605 50.41 -32.36 -18.81
N ALA A 606 49.54 -31.35 -18.81
CA ALA A 606 49.42 -30.38 -19.92
C ALA A 606 50.53 -29.32 -19.86
N PRO A 607 51.06 -28.82 -20.98
CA PRO A 607 52.09 -27.78 -20.97
C PRO A 607 51.58 -26.51 -20.26
N PRO A 608 52.38 -25.91 -19.34
CA PRO A 608 51.99 -24.66 -18.70
C PRO A 608 51.99 -23.52 -19.72
N THR A 609 51.41 -22.37 -19.35
CA THR A 609 51.56 -21.14 -20.15
C THR A 609 52.72 -20.32 -19.59
N PRO A 610 53.44 -19.52 -20.42
CA PRO A 610 54.52 -18.67 -19.93
C PRO A 610 54.06 -17.73 -18.81
N ARG A 611 52.83 -17.20 -18.94
CA ARG A 611 52.19 -16.35 -17.92
C ARG A 611 52.09 -17.02 -16.55
N LEU A 612 51.79 -18.32 -16.48
CA LEU A 612 51.70 -19.05 -15.20
C LEU A 612 53.08 -19.23 -14.55
N LEU A 613 54.13 -19.51 -15.34
CA LEU A 613 55.49 -19.63 -14.82
C LEU A 613 56.01 -18.28 -14.31
N ASP A 614 55.75 -17.19 -15.02
CA ASP A 614 56.13 -15.85 -14.60
C ASP A 614 55.40 -15.41 -13.32
N LEU A 615 54.10 -15.73 -13.23
CA LEU A 615 53.34 -15.51 -12.00
C LEU A 615 53.93 -16.33 -10.82
N CYS A 616 54.26 -17.60 -11.04
CA CYS A 616 54.94 -18.42 -10.03
C CYS A 616 56.27 -17.79 -9.57
N ARG A 617 57.13 -17.35 -10.51
CA ARG A 617 58.39 -16.68 -10.16
C ARG A 617 58.15 -15.44 -9.31
N ALA A 618 57.17 -14.61 -9.69
CA ALA A 618 56.87 -13.39 -8.97
C ALA A 618 56.34 -13.65 -7.55
N LEU A 619 55.42 -14.61 -7.38
CA LEU A 619 54.88 -15.01 -6.08
C LEU A 619 55.96 -15.59 -5.15
N LEU A 620 56.90 -16.37 -5.70
CA LEU A 620 58.05 -16.90 -4.95
C LEU A 620 59.03 -15.80 -4.54
N ALA A 621 59.34 -14.87 -5.46
CA ALA A 621 60.27 -13.77 -5.19
C ALA A 621 59.78 -12.83 -4.08
N GLN A 622 58.46 -12.65 -3.97
CA GLN A 622 57.83 -11.86 -2.91
C GLN A 622 57.58 -12.66 -1.62
N GLY A 623 57.88 -13.95 -1.58
CA GLY A 623 57.66 -14.82 -0.41
C GLY A 623 56.20 -15.14 -0.12
N LEU A 624 55.29 -14.93 -1.06
CA LEU A 624 53.84 -15.17 -0.91
C LEU A 624 53.49 -16.65 -1.07
N MET A 625 54.29 -17.39 -1.83
CA MET A 625 54.13 -18.83 -2.06
C MET A 625 55.42 -19.56 -1.65
N THR A 626 55.27 -20.79 -1.15
CA THR A 626 56.40 -21.70 -0.93
C THR A 626 56.53 -22.68 -2.09
N ALA A 627 57.70 -22.75 -2.71
CA ALA A 627 57.92 -23.60 -3.88
C ALA A 627 57.99 -25.09 -3.51
N THR A 628 57.09 -25.91 -4.07
CA THR A 628 57.26 -27.36 -4.05
C THR A 628 58.50 -27.77 -4.87
N PRO A 629 59.13 -28.92 -4.58
CA PRO A 629 60.26 -29.42 -5.38
C PRO A 629 59.95 -29.49 -6.88
N GLN A 630 58.72 -29.87 -7.23
CA GLN A 630 58.26 -29.99 -8.62
C GLN A 630 58.17 -28.63 -9.31
N VAL A 631 57.62 -27.60 -8.65
CA VAL A 631 57.57 -26.23 -9.20
C VAL A 631 58.98 -25.67 -9.39
N ARG A 632 59.91 -25.92 -8.45
CA ARG A 632 61.32 -25.52 -8.62
C ARG A 632 61.97 -26.17 -9.82
N GLY A 633 61.70 -27.45 -10.05
CA GLY A 633 62.18 -28.17 -11.24
C GLY A 633 61.69 -27.53 -12.54
N GLU A 634 60.38 -27.32 -12.67
CA GLU A 634 59.79 -26.73 -13.88
C GLU A 634 60.31 -25.32 -14.18
N LEU A 635 60.51 -24.49 -13.15
CA LEU A 635 61.05 -23.13 -13.32
C LEU A 635 62.53 -23.17 -13.76
N ALA A 636 63.34 -24.04 -13.17
CA ALA A 636 64.76 -24.20 -13.54
C ALA A 636 64.91 -24.76 -14.97
N ASP A 637 64.03 -25.66 -15.37
CA ASP A 637 63.99 -26.20 -16.73
C ASP A 637 63.58 -25.13 -17.75
N ASP A 638 62.62 -24.26 -17.43
CA ASP A 638 62.23 -23.13 -18.30
C ASP A 638 63.33 -22.08 -18.41
N ASP A 639 64.04 -21.78 -17.32
CA ASP A 639 65.21 -20.89 -17.34
C ASP A 639 66.32 -21.46 -18.24
N THR A 640 66.56 -22.77 -18.13
CA THR A 640 67.52 -23.49 -18.98
C THR A 640 67.12 -23.43 -20.45
N LEU A 641 65.85 -23.71 -20.76
CA LEU A 641 65.32 -23.66 -22.12
C LEU A 641 65.43 -22.24 -22.70
N THR A 642 65.02 -21.23 -21.93
CA THR A 642 65.06 -19.82 -22.35
C THR A 642 66.48 -19.36 -22.63
N ALA A 643 67.44 -19.73 -21.78
CA ALA A 643 68.86 -19.44 -21.98
C ALA A 643 69.41 -20.11 -23.25
N VAL A 644 69.09 -21.39 -23.47
CA VAL A 644 69.49 -22.14 -24.67
C VAL A 644 68.93 -21.49 -25.95
N VAL A 645 67.64 -21.15 -25.96
CA VAL A 645 66.99 -20.49 -27.11
C VAL A 645 67.60 -19.11 -27.36
N ALA A 646 67.86 -18.32 -26.31
CA ALA A 646 68.48 -17.01 -26.44
C ALA A 646 69.93 -17.08 -26.95
N GLU A 647 70.72 -18.07 -26.53
CA GLU A 647 72.07 -18.29 -27.04
C GLU A 647 72.07 -18.76 -28.50
N LEU A 648 71.17 -19.68 -28.86
CA LEU A 648 71.04 -20.15 -30.24
C LEU A 648 70.64 -19.03 -31.21
N ARG A 649 69.88 -18.02 -30.75
CA ARG A 649 69.60 -16.81 -31.55
C ARG A 649 70.85 -16.02 -31.92
N ARG A 650 71.89 -16.07 -31.07
CA ARG A 650 73.13 -15.29 -31.25
C ARG A 650 74.21 -16.05 -32.02
N VAL A 651 74.17 -17.39 -32.01
CA VAL A 651 75.20 -18.25 -32.61
C VAL A 651 74.53 -19.27 -33.54
N PRO A 652 74.32 -18.93 -34.83
CA PRO A 652 73.51 -19.77 -35.71
C PRO A 652 74.24 -21.02 -36.24
N ASP A 653 75.58 -21.04 -36.25
CA ASP A 653 76.35 -22.13 -36.88
C ASP A 653 77.57 -22.57 -36.03
N GLY A 654 78.05 -23.79 -36.27
CA GLY A 654 79.27 -24.35 -35.69
C GLY A 654 79.10 -25.27 -34.47
N GLU A 655 80.22 -25.69 -33.87
CA GLU A 655 80.28 -26.65 -32.75
C GLU A 655 79.50 -26.19 -31.50
N ARG A 656 79.44 -24.86 -31.30
CA ARG A 656 78.67 -24.25 -30.20
C ARG A 656 77.16 -24.43 -30.40
N ALA A 657 76.66 -24.30 -31.63
CA ALA A 657 75.25 -24.55 -31.95
C ALA A 657 74.89 -26.03 -31.72
N ALA A 658 75.76 -26.96 -32.12
CA ALA A 658 75.57 -28.40 -31.86
C ALA A 658 75.50 -28.73 -30.36
N THR A 659 76.30 -28.05 -29.53
CA THR A 659 76.27 -28.22 -28.06
C THR A 659 74.99 -27.65 -27.46
N LEU A 660 74.52 -26.50 -27.93
CA LEU A 660 73.25 -25.91 -27.49
C LEU A 660 72.04 -26.76 -27.92
N LEU A 661 72.06 -27.37 -29.11
CA LEU A 661 71.02 -28.31 -29.55
C LEU A 661 70.97 -29.58 -28.69
N ARG A 662 72.12 -30.10 -28.24
CA ARG A 662 72.15 -31.20 -27.25
C ARG A 662 71.51 -30.81 -25.91
N ARG A 663 71.72 -29.57 -25.46
CA ARG A 663 71.05 -29.04 -24.26
C ARG A 663 69.54 -28.89 -24.48
N LEU A 664 69.12 -28.36 -25.64
CA LEU A 664 67.70 -28.25 -26.02
C LEU A 664 67.00 -29.61 -26.06
N ARG A 665 67.68 -30.65 -26.57
CA ARG A 665 67.17 -32.04 -26.54
C ARG A 665 66.90 -32.53 -25.11
N GLY A 666 67.74 -32.13 -24.15
CA GLY A 666 67.59 -32.48 -22.74
C GLY A 666 66.46 -31.75 -22.01
N CYS A 667 65.90 -30.68 -22.57
CA CYS A 667 64.82 -29.91 -21.96
C CYS A 667 63.50 -30.72 -21.91
N SER A 668 62.62 -30.35 -20.98
CA SER A 668 61.28 -30.94 -20.82
C SER A 668 60.45 -30.79 -22.11
N PRO A 669 59.88 -31.88 -22.67
CA PRO A 669 59.04 -31.80 -23.87
C PRO A 669 57.86 -30.85 -23.74
N ARG A 670 57.24 -30.78 -22.55
CA ARG A 670 56.11 -29.87 -22.28
C ARG A 670 56.52 -28.39 -22.34
N LEU A 671 57.71 -28.05 -21.84
CA LEU A 671 58.21 -26.67 -21.90
C LEU A 671 58.67 -26.29 -23.31
N VAL A 672 59.23 -27.25 -24.05
CA VAL A 672 59.57 -27.08 -25.46
C VAL A 672 58.29 -26.88 -26.30
N GLU A 673 57.22 -27.62 -26.03
CA GLU A 673 55.90 -27.43 -26.64
C GLU A 673 55.33 -26.04 -26.30
N MET A 674 55.39 -25.61 -25.03
CA MET A 674 54.97 -24.26 -24.61
C MET A 674 55.69 -23.16 -25.40
N ARG A 675 56.99 -23.31 -25.66
CA ARG A 675 57.82 -22.35 -26.41
C ARG A 675 58.06 -22.74 -27.87
N GLN A 676 57.22 -23.59 -28.45
CA GLN A 676 57.49 -24.19 -29.77
C GLN A 676 57.69 -23.16 -30.88
N ALA A 677 57.00 -22.02 -30.83
CA ALA A 677 57.17 -20.94 -31.82
C ALA A 677 58.55 -20.27 -31.71
N ASP A 678 59.01 -20.00 -30.49
CA ASP A 678 60.33 -19.43 -30.21
C ASP A 678 61.43 -20.41 -30.62
N VAL A 679 61.29 -21.68 -30.23
CA VAL A 679 62.24 -22.74 -30.55
C VAL A 679 62.30 -22.95 -32.07
N ALA A 680 61.15 -23.11 -32.73
CA ALA A 680 61.08 -23.27 -34.19
C ALA A 680 61.69 -22.10 -34.95
N SER A 681 61.46 -20.86 -34.52
CA SER A 681 62.05 -19.68 -35.16
C SER A 681 63.57 -19.62 -35.05
N VAL A 682 64.14 -20.23 -34.01
CA VAL A 682 65.58 -20.37 -33.87
C VAL A 682 66.08 -21.51 -34.75
N LEU A 683 65.46 -22.69 -34.64
CA LEU A 683 65.84 -23.88 -35.42
C LEU A 683 65.79 -23.64 -36.94
N ALA A 684 64.85 -22.84 -37.44
CA ALA A 684 64.72 -22.50 -38.86
C ALA A 684 65.94 -21.79 -39.47
N ARG A 685 66.90 -21.34 -38.64
CA ARG A 685 68.11 -20.64 -39.07
C ARG A 685 69.40 -21.44 -38.85
N LEU A 686 69.32 -22.63 -38.23
CA LEU A 686 70.49 -23.39 -37.79
C LEU A 686 70.81 -24.54 -38.75
N VAL A 687 71.95 -24.51 -39.43
CA VAL A 687 72.35 -25.63 -40.29
C VAL A 687 73.17 -26.66 -39.51
N ALA A 688 72.48 -27.50 -38.74
CA ALA A 688 73.10 -28.55 -37.90
C ALA A 688 72.28 -29.85 -37.92
N PHE A 689 72.39 -30.59 -39.02
CA PHE A 689 71.55 -31.75 -39.37
C PHE A 689 71.41 -32.82 -38.27
N GLN A 690 72.50 -33.50 -37.88
CA GLN A 690 72.43 -34.59 -36.89
C GLN A 690 71.93 -34.13 -35.49
N PRO A 691 72.42 -33.01 -34.92
CA PRO A 691 71.86 -32.50 -33.67
C PRO A 691 70.39 -32.06 -33.78
N LEU A 692 69.96 -31.55 -34.94
CA LEU A 692 68.57 -31.17 -35.20
C LEU A 692 67.65 -32.38 -35.21
N ASP A 693 68.01 -33.47 -35.89
CA ASP A 693 67.23 -34.72 -35.87
C ASP A 693 67.04 -35.23 -34.44
N ALA A 694 68.12 -35.24 -33.65
CA ALA A 694 68.06 -35.68 -32.27
C ALA A 694 67.13 -34.80 -31.39
N VAL A 695 66.96 -33.52 -31.73
CA VAL A 695 65.98 -32.61 -31.09
C VAL A 695 64.57 -32.91 -31.56
N LEU A 696 64.34 -33.08 -32.88
CA LEU A 696 63.03 -33.36 -33.45
C LEU A 696 62.48 -34.73 -33.04
N ASP A 697 63.34 -35.75 -32.93
CA ASP A 697 62.99 -37.09 -32.43
C ASP A 697 62.49 -37.03 -30.99
N ARG A 698 63.12 -36.20 -30.16
CA ARG A 698 62.73 -36.02 -28.76
C ARG A 698 61.49 -35.14 -28.63
N HIS A 699 61.34 -34.16 -29.52
CA HIS A 699 60.32 -33.12 -29.49
C HIS A 699 59.55 -33.06 -30.82
N PRO A 700 58.76 -34.09 -31.14
CA PRO A 700 58.08 -34.19 -32.43
C PRO A 700 57.06 -33.06 -32.68
N THR A 701 56.56 -32.44 -31.61
CA THR A 701 55.66 -31.27 -31.66
C THR A 701 56.30 -30.06 -32.36
N LEU A 702 57.64 -29.97 -32.40
CA LEU A 702 58.35 -28.89 -33.07
C LEU A 702 58.30 -28.98 -34.60
N LEU A 703 57.99 -30.13 -35.18
CA LEU A 703 58.08 -30.35 -36.62
C LEU A 703 57.15 -29.43 -37.40
N VAL A 704 55.88 -29.33 -36.99
CA VAL A 704 54.89 -28.50 -37.69
C VAL A 704 55.21 -26.99 -37.57
N PRO A 705 55.48 -26.43 -36.37
CA PRO A 705 55.94 -25.04 -36.22
C PRO A 705 57.23 -24.75 -36.99
N LEU A 706 58.19 -25.68 -37.01
CA LEU A 706 59.43 -25.54 -37.75
C LEU A 706 59.19 -25.46 -39.25
N VAL A 707 58.41 -26.39 -39.82
CA VAL A 707 58.08 -26.38 -41.25
C VAL A 707 57.33 -25.11 -41.64
N THR A 708 56.38 -24.69 -40.80
CA THR A 708 55.62 -23.44 -41.03
C THR A 708 56.57 -22.26 -41.08
N ARG A 709 57.48 -22.18 -40.12
CA ARG A 709 58.45 -21.09 -40.02
C ARG A 709 59.48 -21.12 -41.14
N LEU A 710 59.92 -22.29 -41.59
CA LEU A 710 60.78 -22.46 -42.77
C LEU A 710 60.07 -21.95 -44.03
N ALA A 711 58.82 -22.35 -44.26
CA ALA A 711 58.03 -21.90 -45.41
C ALA A 711 57.83 -20.38 -45.42
N GLU A 712 57.55 -19.75 -44.27
CA GLU A 712 57.47 -18.29 -44.13
C GLU A 712 58.80 -17.60 -44.45
N THR A 713 59.90 -18.12 -43.89
CA THR A 713 61.22 -17.48 -43.96
C THR A 713 61.87 -17.59 -45.34
N LEU A 714 61.48 -18.59 -46.14
CA LEU A 714 61.91 -18.78 -47.53
C LEU A 714 61.54 -17.64 -48.48
N HIS A 715 60.66 -16.72 -48.08
CA HIS A 715 60.33 -15.54 -48.86
C HIS A 715 61.33 -14.37 -48.71
N HIS A 716 62.33 -14.49 -47.82
CA HIS A 716 63.32 -13.44 -47.56
C HIS A 716 64.60 -13.59 -48.40
N GLU A 717 65.29 -12.46 -48.64
CA GLU A 717 66.51 -12.41 -49.47
C GLU A 717 67.70 -13.19 -48.89
N ASP A 718 67.76 -13.49 -47.59
CA ASP A 718 68.85 -14.25 -46.95
C ASP A 718 68.42 -15.66 -46.50
N ALA A 719 67.49 -16.28 -47.23
CA ALA A 719 66.90 -17.57 -46.85
C ALA A 719 67.75 -18.81 -47.20
N VAL A 720 69.08 -18.69 -47.24
CA VAL A 720 69.97 -19.85 -47.52
C VAL A 720 69.84 -20.94 -46.45
N PRO A 721 69.94 -20.67 -45.13
CA PRO A 721 69.75 -21.71 -44.11
C PRO A 721 68.35 -22.33 -44.12
N PRO A 722 67.24 -21.56 -44.21
CA PRO A 722 65.91 -22.14 -44.39
C PRO A 722 65.79 -23.05 -45.61
N ALA A 723 66.40 -22.71 -46.76
CA ALA A 723 66.35 -23.54 -47.97
C ALA A 723 67.10 -24.86 -47.80
N VAL A 724 68.28 -24.81 -47.17
CA VAL A 724 69.07 -26.00 -46.84
C VAL A 724 68.29 -26.93 -45.92
N LEU A 725 67.70 -26.40 -44.85
CA LEU A 725 66.89 -27.19 -43.92
C LEU A 725 65.60 -27.71 -44.54
N SER A 726 64.96 -26.93 -45.41
CA SER A 726 63.74 -27.34 -46.10
C SER A 726 64.00 -28.54 -47.00
N TYR A 727 65.07 -28.50 -47.78
CA TYR A 727 65.48 -29.64 -48.60
C TYR A 727 65.90 -30.83 -47.74
N TYR A 728 66.63 -30.59 -46.65
CA TYR A 728 67.02 -31.63 -45.71
C TYR A 728 65.81 -32.41 -45.16
N LEU A 729 64.78 -31.69 -44.71
CA LEU A 729 63.54 -32.30 -44.19
C LEU A 729 62.73 -33.02 -45.28
N LEU A 730 62.74 -32.53 -46.53
CA LEU A 730 62.02 -33.15 -47.65
C LEU A 730 62.72 -34.42 -48.17
N ALA A 731 64.05 -34.44 -48.20
CA ALA A 731 64.85 -35.54 -48.74
C ALA A 731 65.33 -36.55 -47.68
N GLY A 732 65.15 -36.24 -46.39
CA GLY A 732 65.57 -37.06 -45.25
C GLY A 732 64.68 -38.27 -44.98
N ALA A 733 65.14 -39.14 -44.08
CA ALA A 733 64.51 -40.43 -43.77
C ALA A 733 63.16 -40.34 -43.03
N GLY A 734 62.77 -39.15 -42.56
CA GLY A 734 61.49 -38.88 -41.91
C GLY A 734 60.83 -37.63 -42.48
N PRO A 735 60.19 -37.71 -43.67
CA PRO A 735 59.57 -36.53 -44.27
C PRO A 735 58.45 -36.00 -43.36
N PRO A 736 58.24 -34.68 -43.34
CA PRO A 736 57.11 -34.11 -42.62
C PRO A 736 55.78 -34.69 -43.18
N PRO A 737 54.68 -34.62 -42.41
CA PRO A 737 53.39 -35.13 -42.89
C PRO A 737 53.01 -34.47 -44.22
N ALA A 738 52.24 -35.17 -45.05
CA ALA A 738 52.04 -34.82 -46.47
C ALA A 738 51.66 -33.36 -46.72
N ALA A 739 50.78 -32.77 -45.88
CA ALA A 739 50.39 -31.37 -46.00
C ALA A 739 51.55 -30.39 -45.75
N GLN A 740 52.38 -30.66 -44.73
CA GLN A 740 53.56 -29.87 -44.41
C GLN A 740 54.68 -30.08 -45.44
N ALA A 741 54.84 -31.30 -45.97
CA ALA A 741 55.76 -31.58 -47.07
C ALA A 741 55.40 -30.78 -48.32
N GLU A 742 54.12 -30.77 -48.72
CA GLU A 742 53.64 -30.00 -49.87
C GLU A 742 53.87 -28.49 -49.68
N GLN A 743 53.53 -27.96 -48.49
CA GLN A 743 53.77 -26.55 -48.16
C GLN A 743 55.27 -26.18 -48.28
N LEU A 744 56.15 -27.03 -47.76
CA LEU A 744 57.59 -26.81 -47.76
C LEU A 744 58.18 -26.95 -49.17
N GLU A 745 57.71 -27.91 -49.96
CA GLU A 745 58.12 -28.12 -51.35
C GLU A 745 57.70 -26.94 -52.23
N GLN A 746 56.48 -26.42 -52.06
CA GLN A 746 56.01 -25.22 -52.76
C GLN A 746 56.82 -23.98 -52.37
N ALA A 747 57.15 -23.80 -51.09
CA ALA A 747 57.98 -22.69 -50.63
C ALA A 747 59.42 -22.79 -51.16
N LEU A 748 60.04 -23.97 -51.06
CA LEU A 748 61.40 -24.23 -51.54
C LEU A 748 61.48 -24.09 -53.06
N GLY A 749 60.52 -24.62 -53.81
CA GLY A 749 60.47 -24.50 -55.26
C GLY A 749 60.32 -23.05 -55.74
N ARG A 750 59.54 -22.23 -54.99
CA ARG A 750 59.46 -20.78 -55.22
C ARG A 750 60.81 -20.11 -54.95
N TRP A 751 61.44 -20.38 -53.82
CA TRP A 751 62.76 -19.84 -53.50
C TRP A 751 63.81 -20.22 -54.55
N LEU A 752 63.90 -21.50 -54.94
CA LEU A 752 64.83 -22.00 -55.97
C LEU A 752 64.62 -21.30 -57.32
N THR A 753 63.36 -21.01 -57.67
CA THR A 753 63.02 -20.28 -58.90
C THR A 753 63.57 -18.84 -58.88
N GLN A 754 63.61 -18.22 -57.70
CA GLN A 754 63.98 -16.81 -57.50
C GLN A 754 65.45 -16.60 -57.08
N ALA A 755 66.10 -17.60 -56.47
CA ALA A 755 67.41 -17.49 -55.87
C ALA A 755 68.55 -17.26 -56.88
N ARG A 756 69.52 -16.44 -56.47
CA ARG A 756 70.78 -16.21 -57.20
C ARG A 756 71.65 -17.47 -57.19
N ASP A 757 72.49 -17.62 -58.21
CA ASP A 757 73.38 -18.80 -58.31
C ASP A 757 74.32 -18.88 -57.09
N GLU A 758 74.83 -17.74 -56.61
CA GLU A 758 75.63 -17.67 -55.38
C GLU A 758 74.90 -18.20 -54.14
N GLN A 759 73.59 -18.00 -54.03
CA GLN A 759 72.78 -18.47 -52.89
C GLN A 759 72.55 -19.98 -52.96
N ILE A 760 72.37 -20.52 -54.17
CA ILE A 760 72.22 -21.96 -54.40
C ILE A 760 73.54 -22.68 -54.20
N ASP A 761 74.65 -22.08 -54.64
CA ASP A 761 76.00 -22.61 -54.41
C ASP A 761 76.33 -22.58 -52.92
N ARG A 762 76.00 -21.48 -52.22
CA ARG A 762 76.11 -21.40 -50.76
C ARG A 762 75.30 -22.48 -50.06
N ALA A 763 74.04 -22.68 -50.45
CA ALA A 763 73.20 -23.77 -49.91
C ALA A 763 73.84 -25.14 -50.17
N GLY A 764 74.34 -25.39 -51.39
CA GLY A 764 75.02 -26.63 -51.77
C GLY A 764 76.27 -26.93 -50.95
N ARG A 765 77.02 -25.89 -50.53
CA ARG A 765 78.18 -26.05 -49.65
C ARG A 765 77.84 -26.62 -48.28
N HIS A 766 76.63 -26.39 -47.75
CA HIS A 766 76.24 -26.96 -46.46
C HIS A 766 76.09 -28.49 -46.52
N PHE A 767 75.70 -29.05 -47.66
CA PHE A 767 75.66 -30.50 -47.87
C PHE A 767 77.04 -31.10 -48.12
N ALA A 768 78.09 -30.29 -48.26
CA ALA A 768 79.44 -30.78 -48.51
C ALA A 768 80.02 -31.61 -47.36
N HIS A 769 79.51 -31.39 -46.15
CA HIS A 769 79.88 -32.10 -44.92
C HIS A 769 79.04 -33.36 -44.67
N LEU A 770 78.04 -33.64 -45.53
CA LEU A 770 77.29 -34.89 -45.55
C LEU A 770 77.85 -35.83 -46.62
N ASP A 771 77.26 -37.02 -46.77
CA ASP A 771 77.57 -37.93 -47.87
C ASP A 771 77.35 -37.26 -49.25
N SER A 772 78.19 -37.62 -50.21
CA SER A 772 78.15 -37.24 -51.62
C SER A 772 76.74 -37.31 -52.22
N ALA A 773 75.95 -38.31 -51.83
CA ALA A 773 74.55 -38.49 -52.24
C ALA A 773 73.65 -37.27 -51.94
N TRP A 774 73.89 -36.53 -50.85
CA TRP A 774 73.11 -35.33 -50.49
C TRP A 774 73.42 -34.15 -51.41
N ARG A 775 74.71 -33.97 -51.75
CA ARG A 775 75.14 -32.91 -52.68
C ARG A 775 74.60 -33.17 -54.08
N ASP A 776 74.69 -34.41 -54.56
CA ASP A 776 74.17 -34.83 -55.86
C ASP A 776 72.64 -34.75 -55.89
N GLY A 777 71.97 -35.10 -54.79
CA GLY A 777 70.54 -34.91 -54.60
C GLY A 777 70.13 -33.44 -54.72
N TRP A 778 70.82 -32.53 -54.00
CA TRP A 778 70.55 -31.09 -54.06
C TRP A 778 70.72 -30.56 -55.48
N GLN A 779 71.80 -30.94 -56.17
CA GLN A 779 72.04 -30.53 -57.56
C GLN A 779 70.94 -31.02 -58.51
N ARG A 780 70.51 -32.29 -58.39
CA ARG A 780 69.38 -32.83 -59.16
C ARG A 780 68.08 -32.06 -58.86
N HIS A 781 67.83 -31.74 -57.60
CA HIS A 781 66.64 -30.99 -57.19
C HIS A 781 66.67 -29.56 -57.76
N VAL A 782 67.80 -28.87 -57.70
CA VAL A 782 68.00 -27.55 -58.33
C VAL A 782 67.79 -27.61 -59.85
N GLU A 783 68.35 -28.65 -60.50
CA GLU A 783 68.26 -28.83 -61.96
C GLU A 783 66.81 -29.01 -62.43
N ALA A 784 65.96 -29.69 -61.64
CA ALA A 784 64.53 -29.84 -61.91
C ALA A 784 63.81 -28.49 -62.03
N TYR A 785 64.31 -27.43 -61.39
CA TYR A 785 63.77 -26.07 -61.47
C TYR A 785 64.47 -25.18 -62.51
N ARG A 786 65.49 -25.66 -63.23
CA ARG A 786 66.29 -24.86 -64.18
C ARG A 786 65.46 -24.15 -65.24
N HIS A 787 64.47 -24.82 -65.82
CA HIS A 787 63.57 -24.22 -66.81
C HIS A 787 62.72 -23.08 -66.22
N ARG A 788 62.18 -23.27 -65.00
CA ARG A 788 61.40 -22.23 -64.29
C ARG A 788 62.28 -21.03 -63.93
N ARG A 789 63.51 -21.28 -63.46
CA ARG A 789 64.53 -20.24 -63.17
C ARG A 789 64.88 -19.40 -64.41
N ARG A 790 65.15 -20.05 -65.55
CA ARG A 790 65.45 -19.36 -66.82
C ARG A 790 64.28 -18.48 -67.26
N ARG A 791 63.04 -18.99 -67.17
CA ARG A 791 61.83 -18.23 -67.51
C ARG A 791 61.63 -17.03 -66.58
N TYR A 792 61.77 -17.23 -65.26
CA TYR A 792 61.65 -16.17 -64.26
C TYR A 792 62.65 -15.03 -64.50
N ARG A 793 63.92 -15.36 -64.77
CA ARG A 793 64.97 -14.38 -65.12
C ARG A 793 64.68 -13.60 -66.41
N MET A 794 64.08 -14.24 -67.42
CA MET A 794 63.69 -13.56 -68.66
C MET A 794 62.51 -12.60 -68.47
N THR A 795 61.55 -12.94 -67.60
CA THR A 795 60.39 -12.08 -67.31
C THR A 795 60.69 -10.97 -66.31
N HIS A 796 61.73 -11.12 -65.47
CA HIS A 796 62.13 -10.14 -64.46
C HIS A 796 63.63 -9.79 -64.61
N PRO A 797 64.05 -9.21 -65.75
CA PRO A 797 65.46 -8.96 -66.06
C PRO A 797 66.14 -7.95 -65.12
N PHE A 798 65.37 -7.18 -64.36
CA PHE A 798 65.83 -6.21 -63.36
C PHE A 798 65.50 -6.60 -61.91
N GLY A 799 65.37 -7.90 -61.60
CA GLY A 799 65.29 -8.35 -60.21
C GLY A 799 66.39 -7.69 -59.38
N ARG A 800 65.98 -7.00 -58.31
CA ARG A 800 66.79 -6.09 -57.47
C ARG A 800 68.22 -6.62 -57.28
N ARG A 801 69.21 -5.82 -57.69
CA ARG A 801 70.63 -6.08 -57.42
C ARG A 801 70.94 -5.93 -55.94
#